data_AF-A0A1F9SBQ1-F1
#
_entry.id   AF-A0A1F9SBQ1-F1
#
_cell.length_a   1.000
_cell.length_b   1.000
_cell.length_c   1.000
_cell.angle_alpha   90.00
_cell.angle_beta   90.00
_cell.angle_gamma   90.00
#
_symmetry.space_group_name_H-M   'P 1'
#
loop_
_entity.id
_entity.type
_entity.pdbx_description
1 polymer ?
#
loop_
_entity_poly.entity_id
_entity_poly.type
_entity_poly.pdbx_seq_one_letter_code
_entity_poly.pdbx_strand_id
1 'polypeptide(L)'
;MKRAIIYSAVLTLLASVAGAYEKIEFKALISSPAMQKPSAIALSKDKVFVADMKTNAIFVFDAAGKQLRKIEGSLKAPSAISFGGGRLYVADTGNSRIVVFDPEGKLLWTFSSDGSAPGQIDGPKGISYGPDGRVYVSNTGGSRVEVFNSDGIYLYGFPTVRQDGVTKLRPASIFASRSGDLLVSDPDKALLHKYDRTGKLLKEIQAANNGAVADARGQIYLINPKEGKVREYSALGEAVATFGTKGKGKMEFKNLRDIAMDDAGLVYLSDDDNKKVVAINIESGETGPELPKARLLDRFMITGPSEKQAAKADLFTVTADGKVIAWLPEAKELALFDKGTKKTLVREGKLQGQVRSPRGIFVDAKGLIYVADTGNDRVQIFNPDGTYNNMFGESGSGDGQFRQPSSVAVNAKGNIYVADTKNKKIKAFSADGMFLFAAGPEMGNVTLANPVAVHCDEAKNVYILDSVLKKVIVMDSMGKFLRLWDDSGRLQDPASLAYDDKGFFYILDKGSFNIKIFDAAGNFTSSFFAKGRGERELWAPQYLAFRNDKVYISDMENSRLLGFDISYLPEEPFGIKAAAAEKGAALSWNAKSNAWTGGFKVYRTKGSDGELKELGAPKGKTFEDKLTEEATYYYYVAGLSVSGAQGGLSLPAGFYYKPPEAPAAEASAAGGSKNVAPMEIVAPALNYIFSANYKYYQKNPVGQIAVKNNTETDFSNVKLSFFFKDFMDFPSDTVVPEVKAGSQVDVPLSATLNNRILNITEDTPIQCQLTLTYYQDGEEKTFTLNKPVKVLSKNAIVWDKPARLANFITPKDTPVFGFSRFALNEKGKLEEAAPFLNENTLTSLMIWEALGEQGLSYLADPVSPYASLKSSSEMVLDTVQFPRSTLKLKSGDCDDLTALFATLLEASGPKTALLDYPAHISLMFDTGSADAREVGIPEEYLIKYKNTFWVGLEVTMVGKDFYDAVKHAASFYRQNEKDVRVIEVRDAWAEFEPVTLPEGDMDSYPDKAKFVARVKEAAAGLQKARYAYFKDYFGKVLAANPDDVDANINLGMLTAQNGETDEAQKYFKAVLAKEPFNAAALNNVGNLSYGQKRYDEAKKYYFDAAKADPYDAEIWLNLARVSDKLEKKDDVKAFAERAAKIDPSVKSTGDKLLK
;
A
#
# COMPACT_ATOMS: atom_id res chain seq x y z
N MET A 1 19.30 -47.01 -77.50
CA MET A 1 17.96 -46.66 -76.98
C MET A 1 17.41 -47.88 -76.25
N LYS A 2 17.05 -47.94 -74.97
CA LYS A 2 16.83 -47.00 -73.87
C LYS A 2 17.35 -47.70 -72.60
N ARG A 3 18.41 -47.21 -71.95
CA ARG A 3 18.89 -47.66 -70.61
C ARG A 3 19.95 -46.72 -70.00
N ALA A 4 19.83 -45.42 -70.28
CA ALA A 4 20.81 -44.40 -69.88
C ALA A 4 20.22 -43.27 -69.00
N ILE A 5 19.07 -43.48 -68.35
CA ILE A 5 18.38 -42.43 -67.55
C ILE A 5 18.18 -42.81 -66.06
N ILE A 6 18.66 -43.97 -65.57
CA ILE A 6 18.46 -44.39 -64.16
C ILE A 6 19.81 -44.60 -63.42
N TYR A 7 20.85 -43.86 -63.80
CA TYR A 7 22.14 -43.85 -63.07
C TYR A 7 22.55 -42.48 -62.52
N SER A 8 21.71 -41.46 -62.61
CA SER A 8 21.89 -40.15 -61.94
C SER A 8 20.80 -39.80 -60.91
N ALA A 9 19.89 -40.73 -60.60
CA ALA A 9 18.83 -40.55 -59.59
C ALA A 9 18.99 -41.46 -58.35
N VAL A 10 20.06 -42.25 -58.28
CA VAL A 10 20.34 -43.20 -57.18
C VAL A 10 21.60 -42.80 -56.37
N LEU A 11 22.29 -41.71 -56.74
CA LEU A 11 23.43 -41.16 -55.99
C LEU A 11 23.15 -39.79 -55.33
N THR A 12 21.92 -39.30 -55.41
CA THR A 12 21.45 -38.02 -54.82
C THR A 12 20.23 -38.21 -53.91
N LEU A 13 20.10 -39.39 -53.30
CA LEU A 13 19.14 -39.67 -52.24
C LEU A 13 19.73 -40.56 -51.12
N LEU A 14 21.06 -40.57 -51.00
CA LEU A 14 21.81 -41.27 -49.95
C LEU A 14 22.82 -40.36 -49.22
N ALA A 15 22.70 -39.04 -49.35
CA ALA A 15 23.59 -38.08 -48.70
C ALA A 15 22.85 -36.80 -48.29
N SER A 16 21.95 -36.90 -47.31
CA SER A 16 21.47 -35.72 -46.56
C SER A 16 20.71 -36.06 -45.27
N VAL A 17 21.25 -36.94 -44.40
CA VAL A 17 21.12 -36.83 -42.93
C VAL A 17 22.31 -37.54 -42.28
N ALA A 18 23.52 -37.25 -42.75
CA ALA A 18 24.75 -37.64 -42.05
C ALA A 18 25.45 -36.35 -41.64
N GLY A 19 25.33 -36.03 -40.35
CA GLY A 19 25.98 -34.87 -39.73
C GLY A 19 25.02 -34.03 -38.87
N ALA A 20 24.58 -34.57 -37.73
CA ALA A 20 24.04 -33.74 -36.64
C ALA A 20 25.00 -33.68 -35.41
N TYR A 21 26.00 -34.57 -35.34
CA TYR A 21 26.98 -34.58 -34.25
C TYR A 21 28.39 -34.67 -34.81
N GLU A 22 29.33 -34.03 -34.12
CA GLU A 22 30.74 -34.38 -34.19
C GLU A 22 31.05 -35.61 -33.32
N LYS A 23 30.31 -35.84 -32.20
CA LYS A 23 30.52 -36.98 -31.28
C LYS A 23 29.36 -37.22 -30.29
N ILE A 24 29.02 -38.49 -30.02
CA ILE A 24 28.29 -38.93 -28.81
C ILE A 24 29.28 -39.67 -27.91
N GLU A 25 29.45 -39.22 -26.67
CA GLU A 25 30.45 -39.78 -25.76
C GLU A 25 29.80 -40.47 -24.56
N PHE A 26 30.12 -41.74 -24.36
CA PHE A 26 29.73 -42.47 -23.15
C PHE A 26 30.52 -41.96 -21.94
N LYS A 27 29.84 -41.58 -20.86
CA LYS A 27 30.48 -41.08 -19.63
C LYS A 27 30.44 -42.07 -18.48
N ALA A 28 29.29 -42.65 -18.19
CA ALA A 28 29.14 -43.56 -17.06
C ALA A 28 28.06 -44.63 -17.29
N LEU A 29 28.25 -45.78 -16.64
CA LEU A 29 27.25 -46.83 -16.50
C LEU A 29 26.93 -46.99 -15.01
N ILE A 30 25.70 -46.67 -14.63
CA ILE A 30 25.20 -46.79 -13.27
C ILE A 30 24.40 -48.09 -13.19
N SER A 31 24.83 -49.00 -12.33
CA SER A 31 24.16 -50.27 -12.09
C SER A 31 24.36 -50.71 -10.65
N SER A 32 23.42 -51.51 -10.13
CA SER A 32 23.50 -52.08 -8.78
C SER A 32 22.82 -53.45 -8.79
N PRO A 33 23.39 -54.48 -8.14
CA PRO A 33 22.74 -55.79 -8.03
C PRO A 33 21.38 -55.73 -7.33
N ALA A 34 21.17 -54.73 -6.46
CA ALA A 34 19.92 -54.51 -5.76
C ALA A 34 18.84 -53.85 -6.63
N MET A 35 19.24 -53.20 -7.73
CA MET A 35 18.32 -52.53 -8.66
C MET A 35 17.66 -53.57 -9.58
N GLN A 36 16.33 -53.54 -9.65
CA GLN A 36 15.53 -54.55 -10.34
C GLN A 36 14.70 -53.97 -11.49
N LYS A 37 14.19 -52.75 -11.34
CA LYS A 37 13.35 -52.05 -12.32
C LYS A 37 13.52 -50.52 -12.17
N PRO A 38 14.66 -49.95 -12.59
CA PRO A 38 14.91 -48.51 -12.53
C PRO A 38 13.87 -47.75 -13.35
N SER A 39 13.07 -46.93 -12.69
CA SER A 39 11.86 -46.33 -13.24
C SER A 39 11.97 -44.85 -13.56
N ALA A 40 12.79 -44.11 -12.81
CA ALA A 40 12.94 -42.67 -12.98
C ALA A 40 14.28 -42.17 -12.45
N ILE A 41 14.75 -41.04 -12.99
CA ILE A 41 16.03 -40.43 -12.68
C ILE A 41 15.82 -38.97 -12.24
N ALA A 42 16.49 -38.56 -11.16
CA ALA A 42 16.63 -37.15 -10.80
C ALA A 42 18.10 -36.83 -10.50
N LEU A 43 18.49 -35.57 -10.73
CA LEU A 43 19.88 -35.15 -10.72
C LEU A 43 20.06 -33.98 -9.75
N SER A 44 21.08 -34.05 -8.89
CA SER A 44 21.66 -32.88 -8.22
C SER A 44 23.06 -32.62 -8.78
N LYS A 45 23.72 -31.55 -8.33
CA LYS A 45 25.08 -31.19 -8.76
C LYS A 45 26.11 -32.34 -8.62
N ASP A 46 25.91 -33.23 -7.66
CA ASP A 46 26.87 -34.26 -7.25
C ASP A 46 26.28 -35.68 -7.12
N LYS A 47 24.95 -35.83 -7.20
CA LYS A 47 24.25 -37.12 -6.99
C LYS A 47 23.29 -37.44 -8.12
N VAL A 48 23.19 -38.73 -8.42
CA VAL A 48 22.17 -39.31 -9.31
C VAL A 48 21.22 -40.14 -8.47
N PHE A 49 19.95 -39.75 -8.45
CA PHE A 49 18.87 -40.48 -7.79
C PHE A 49 18.17 -41.37 -8.82
N VAL A 50 17.95 -42.64 -8.48
CA VAL A 50 17.28 -43.62 -9.34
C VAL A 50 16.17 -44.29 -8.56
N ALA A 51 14.92 -44.01 -8.92
CA ALA A 51 13.78 -44.72 -8.36
C ALA A 51 13.68 -46.13 -8.94
N ASP A 52 13.22 -47.08 -8.15
CA ASP A 52 13.02 -48.47 -8.57
C ASP A 52 11.62 -48.96 -8.16
N MET A 53 10.79 -49.25 -9.17
CA MET A 53 9.39 -49.62 -8.96
C MET A 53 9.19 -51.02 -8.38
N LYS A 54 10.19 -51.90 -8.46
CA LYS A 54 10.06 -53.28 -7.99
C LYS A 54 10.50 -53.42 -6.54
N THR A 55 11.54 -52.69 -6.15
CA THR A 55 12.08 -52.67 -4.79
C THR A 55 11.46 -51.59 -3.91
N ASN A 56 10.63 -50.70 -4.47
CA ASN A 56 9.96 -49.61 -3.76
C ASN A 56 10.94 -48.68 -3.03
N ALA A 57 12.06 -48.36 -3.67
CA ALA A 57 13.14 -47.58 -3.08
C ALA A 57 13.76 -46.61 -4.09
N ILE A 58 14.57 -45.69 -3.59
CA ILE A 58 15.41 -44.81 -4.41
C ILE A 58 16.86 -45.10 -4.10
N PHE A 59 17.64 -45.43 -5.13
CA PHE A 59 19.08 -45.61 -5.03
C PHE A 59 19.78 -44.30 -5.37
N VAL A 60 20.78 -43.92 -4.58
CA VAL A 60 21.54 -42.69 -4.78
C VAL A 60 22.96 -43.05 -5.14
N PHE A 61 23.49 -42.45 -6.19
CA PHE A 61 24.83 -42.65 -6.70
C PHE A 61 25.59 -41.33 -6.78
N ASP A 62 26.91 -41.37 -6.82
CA ASP A 62 27.71 -40.23 -7.29
C ASP A 62 27.73 -40.16 -8.82
N ALA A 63 28.32 -39.10 -9.37
CA ALA A 63 28.46 -38.91 -10.82
C ALA A 63 29.27 -40.04 -11.52
N ALA A 64 30.13 -40.75 -10.79
CA ALA A 64 30.90 -41.88 -11.30
C ALA A 64 30.10 -43.20 -11.29
N GLY A 65 28.89 -43.20 -10.71
CA GLY A 65 28.01 -44.37 -10.62
C GLY A 65 28.25 -45.26 -9.41
N LYS A 66 29.03 -44.82 -8.41
CA LYS A 66 29.17 -45.53 -7.14
C LYS A 66 27.93 -45.31 -6.28
N GLN A 67 27.32 -46.40 -5.81
CA GLN A 67 26.16 -46.31 -4.93
C GLN A 67 26.57 -45.71 -3.57
N LEU A 68 25.90 -44.62 -3.18
CA LEU A 68 26.11 -43.92 -1.92
C LEU A 68 25.14 -44.39 -0.85
N ARG A 69 23.85 -44.57 -1.19
CA ARG A 69 22.79 -44.97 -0.25
C ARG A 69 21.55 -45.53 -0.95
N LYS A 70 20.66 -46.12 -0.16
CA LYS A 70 19.30 -46.53 -0.53
C LYS A 70 18.32 -45.81 0.39
N ILE A 71 17.33 -45.14 -0.18
CA ILE A 71 16.27 -44.43 0.52
C ILE A 71 15.02 -45.30 0.49
N GLU A 72 14.49 -45.58 1.66
CA GLU A 72 13.24 -46.29 1.88
C GLU A 72 12.25 -45.33 2.56
N GLY A 73 10.95 -45.50 2.32
CA GLY A 73 9.96 -44.55 2.82
C GLY A 73 8.51 -44.99 2.68
N SER A 74 8.25 -46.30 2.83
CA SER A 74 6.93 -46.89 2.57
C SER A 74 6.36 -46.51 1.20
N LEU A 75 7.25 -46.38 0.21
CA LEU A 75 6.89 -46.14 -1.17
C LEU A 75 6.24 -47.38 -1.78
N LYS A 76 5.46 -47.19 -2.83
CA LYS A 76 4.80 -48.24 -3.60
C LYS A 76 4.83 -47.87 -5.07
N ALA A 77 5.64 -48.59 -5.83
CA ALA A 77 5.87 -48.39 -7.26
C ALA A 77 6.21 -46.92 -7.62
N PRO A 78 7.25 -46.30 -7.01
CA PRO A 78 7.63 -44.92 -7.32
C PRO A 78 8.03 -44.80 -8.79
N SER A 79 7.26 -44.04 -9.58
CA SER A 79 7.42 -44.04 -11.04
C SER A 79 7.99 -42.76 -11.65
N ALA A 80 8.10 -41.69 -10.86
CA ALA A 80 8.79 -40.46 -11.24
C ALA A 80 9.43 -39.80 -10.01
N ILE A 81 10.57 -39.14 -10.23
CA ILE A 81 11.28 -38.35 -9.22
C ILE A 81 11.78 -37.06 -9.83
N SER A 82 11.88 -36.00 -9.02
CA SER A 82 12.48 -34.73 -9.44
C SER A 82 13.24 -34.10 -8.28
N PHE A 83 14.36 -33.46 -8.57
CA PHE A 83 15.19 -32.78 -7.58
C PHE A 83 15.18 -31.28 -7.86
N GLY A 84 14.94 -30.47 -6.83
CA GLY A 84 14.92 -29.01 -6.97
C GLY A 84 14.61 -28.33 -5.64
N GLY A 85 15.04 -27.07 -5.49
CA GLY A 85 14.89 -26.35 -4.22
C GLY A 85 15.57 -27.04 -3.03
N GLY A 86 16.59 -27.87 -3.27
CA GLY A 86 17.24 -28.68 -2.25
C GLY A 86 16.40 -29.84 -1.70
N ARG A 87 15.37 -30.29 -2.45
CA ARG A 87 14.45 -31.35 -2.04
C ARG A 87 14.30 -32.38 -3.16
N LEU A 88 14.07 -33.63 -2.78
CA LEU A 88 13.74 -34.72 -3.69
C LEU A 88 12.24 -35.02 -3.63
N TYR A 89 11.52 -34.77 -4.71
CA TYR A 89 10.09 -35.02 -4.84
C TYR A 89 9.87 -36.36 -5.54
N VAL A 90 8.99 -37.19 -4.99
CA VAL A 90 8.79 -38.57 -5.42
C VAL A 90 7.31 -38.81 -5.69
N ALA A 91 6.96 -39.18 -6.91
CA ALA A 91 5.62 -39.65 -7.25
C ALA A 91 5.45 -41.10 -6.76
N ASP A 92 4.83 -41.25 -5.60
CA ASP A 92 4.52 -42.53 -4.95
C ASP A 92 3.24 -43.13 -5.56
N THR A 93 3.36 -43.56 -6.81
CA THR A 93 2.24 -43.85 -7.72
C THR A 93 1.24 -44.85 -7.17
N GLY A 94 1.71 -45.91 -6.52
CA GLY A 94 0.85 -46.96 -5.97
C GLY A 94 0.05 -46.53 -4.73
N ASN A 95 0.41 -45.37 -4.14
CA ASN A 95 -0.27 -44.75 -3.02
C ASN A 95 -0.92 -43.39 -3.39
N SER A 96 -0.91 -42.99 -4.67
CA SER A 96 -1.53 -41.76 -5.18
C SER A 96 -1.19 -40.50 -4.38
N ARG A 97 0.11 -40.27 -4.12
CA ARG A 97 0.61 -39.13 -3.33
C ARG A 97 2.02 -38.71 -3.76
N ILE A 98 2.46 -37.52 -3.34
CA ILE A 98 3.85 -37.07 -3.50
C ILE A 98 4.56 -37.11 -2.15
N VAL A 99 5.73 -37.75 -2.12
CA VAL A 99 6.59 -37.85 -0.93
C VAL A 99 7.82 -36.97 -1.15
N VAL A 100 8.18 -36.15 -0.16
CA VAL A 100 9.29 -35.22 -0.23
C VAL A 100 10.38 -35.64 0.75
N PHE A 101 11.60 -35.78 0.25
CA PHE A 101 12.80 -36.08 1.03
C PHE A 101 13.79 -34.91 0.97
N ASP A 102 14.65 -34.80 1.97
CA ASP A 102 15.87 -34.00 1.85
C ASP A 102 16.90 -34.71 0.91
N PRO A 103 18.00 -34.04 0.52
CA PRO A 103 19.03 -34.63 -0.35
C PRO A 103 19.76 -35.83 0.27
N GLU A 104 19.57 -36.07 1.57
CA GLU A 104 20.13 -37.16 2.33
C GLU A 104 19.16 -38.35 2.42
N GLY A 105 17.90 -38.18 2.02
CA GLY A 105 16.86 -39.20 2.03
C GLY A 105 16.03 -39.27 3.31
N LYS A 106 16.08 -38.26 4.18
CA LYS A 106 15.17 -38.12 5.30
C LYS A 106 13.81 -37.67 4.78
N LEU A 107 12.74 -38.35 5.21
CA LEU A 107 11.37 -37.94 4.91
C LEU A 107 11.11 -36.57 5.54
N LEU A 108 10.67 -35.62 4.72
CA LEU A 108 10.27 -34.29 5.15
C LEU A 108 8.75 -34.23 5.38
N TRP A 109 7.97 -34.48 4.34
CA TRP A 109 6.51 -34.59 4.41
C TRP A 109 5.94 -35.25 3.14
N THR A 110 4.62 -35.42 3.15
CA THR A 110 3.84 -35.93 2.02
C THR A 110 2.70 -34.96 1.73
N PHE A 111 2.34 -34.79 0.47
CA PHE A 111 1.20 -33.98 0.06
C PHE A 111 0.43 -34.63 -1.09
N SER A 112 -0.79 -34.12 -1.32
CA SER A 112 -1.82 -34.72 -2.16
C SER A 112 -2.35 -36.04 -1.61
N SER A 113 -3.62 -36.30 -1.87
CA SER A 113 -4.29 -37.57 -1.64
C SER A 113 -4.85 -38.14 -2.93
N ASP A 114 -5.27 -39.40 -2.87
CA ASP A 114 -6.08 -40.01 -3.93
C ASP A 114 -7.43 -39.26 -4.07
N GLY A 115 -7.91 -39.15 -5.30
CA GLY A 115 -9.20 -38.53 -5.63
C GLY A 115 -9.22 -37.65 -6.88
N SER A 116 -10.37 -37.04 -7.13
CA SER A 116 -10.65 -36.29 -8.36
C SER A 116 -10.81 -34.78 -8.17
N ALA A 117 -10.84 -34.29 -6.92
CA ALA A 117 -10.91 -32.84 -6.64
C ALA A 117 -9.60 -32.14 -7.04
N PRO A 118 -9.59 -30.81 -7.28
CA PRO A 118 -8.36 -30.06 -7.51
C PRO A 118 -7.32 -30.36 -6.43
N GLY A 119 -6.06 -30.57 -6.83
CA GLY A 119 -4.95 -30.87 -5.91
C GLY A 119 -4.89 -32.32 -5.41
N GLN A 120 -5.91 -33.14 -5.68
CA GLN A 120 -5.84 -34.59 -5.52
C GLN A 120 -5.28 -35.24 -6.78
N ILE A 121 -4.57 -36.36 -6.63
CA ILE A 121 -3.91 -37.06 -7.74
C ILE A 121 -4.29 -38.54 -7.77
N ASP A 122 -4.55 -39.06 -8.96
CA ASP A 122 -4.79 -40.49 -9.18
C ASP A 122 -3.65 -41.06 -10.04
N GLY A 123 -2.84 -41.93 -9.42
CA GLY A 123 -1.75 -42.64 -10.06
C GLY A 123 -0.73 -41.72 -10.76
N PRO A 124 -0.05 -40.80 -10.05
CA PRO A 124 0.89 -39.86 -10.66
C PRO A 124 2.09 -40.59 -11.28
N LYS A 125 2.38 -40.35 -12.55
CA LYS A 125 3.48 -40.98 -13.30
C LYS A 125 4.62 -40.05 -13.74
N GLY A 126 4.49 -38.76 -13.48
CA GLY A 126 5.42 -37.72 -13.88
C GLY A 126 5.42 -36.59 -12.86
N ILE A 127 6.61 -36.11 -12.54
CA ILE A 127 6.82 -34.98 -11.65
C ILE A 127 8.03 -34.17 -12.13
N SER A 128 7.92 -32.85 -12.11
CA SER A 128 9.01 -31.97 -12.49
C SER A 128 9.06 -30.73 -11.60
N TYR A 129 10.21 -30.44 -11.03
CA TYR A 129 10.50 -29.16 -10.38
C TYR A 129 10.90 -28.14 -11.44
N GLY A 130 10.09 -27.09 -11.58
CA GLY A 130 10.30 -26.05 -12.58
C GLY A 130 11.34 -25.00 -12.16
N PRO A 131 11.91 -24.29 -13.14
CA PRO A 131 12.83 -23.17 -12.89
C PRO A 131 12.21 -22.00 -12.12
N ASP A 132 10.88 -21.94 -12.03
CA ASP A 132 10.09 -20.97 -11.28
C ASP A 132 9.71 -21.44 -9.86
N GLY A 133 10.30 -22.53 -9.39
CA GLY A 133 10.13 -23.04 -8.03
C GLY A 133 8.83 -23.82 -7.80
N ARG A 134 8.09 -24.15 -8.87
CA ARG A 134 6.86 -24.93 -8.82
C ARG A 134 7.11 -26.41 -9.03
N VAL A 135 6.17 -27.23 -8.56
CA VAL A 135 6.17 -28.68 -8.76
C VAL A 135 4.98 -29.02 -9.65
N TYR A 136 5.28 -29.54 -10.83
CA TYR A 136 4.30 -29.98 -11.83
C TYR A 136 4.13 -31.48 -11.74
N VAL A 137 2.90 -31.95 -11.54
CA VAL A 137 2.58 -33.36 -11.32
C VAL A 137 1.56 -33.83 -12.35
N SER A 138 1.83 -34.93 -13.03
CA SER A 138 0.83 -35.57 -13.87
C SER A 138 -0.21 -36.23 -12.97
N ASN A 139 -1.49 -35.87 -13.12
CA ASN A 139 -2.58 -36.68 -12.60
C ASN A 139 -3.06 -37.59 -13.74
N THR A 140 -2.40 -38.75 -13.88
CA THR A 140 -2.58 -39.66 -15.02
C THR A 140 -4.00 -40.19 -15.11
N GLY A 141 -4.59 -40.61 -13.98
CA GLY A 141 -5.99 -41.06 -13.93
C GLY A 141 -6.98 -39.91 -14.17
N GLY A 142 -6.67 -38.71 -13.66
CA GLY A 142 -7.48 -37.51 -13.78
C GLY A 142 -7.39 -36.76 -15.12
N SER A 143 -6.50 -37.18 -16.04
CA SER A 143 -6.28 -36.54 -17.35
C SER A 143 -5.94 -35.04 -17.24
N ARG A 144 -5.04 -34.69 -16.31
CA ARG A 144 -4.66 -33.29 -16.03
C ARG A 144 -3.24 -33.16 -15.47
N VAL A 145 -2.74 -31.95 -15.46
CA VAL A 145 -1.52 -31.57 -14.71
C VAL A 145 -1.94 -30.75 -13.51
N GLU A 146 -1.43 -31.11 -12.33
CA GLU A 146 -1.61 -30.38 -11.08
C GLU A 146 -0.32 -29.61 -10.76
N VAL A 147 -0.47 -28.37 -10.30
CA VAL A 147 0.64 -27.47 -10.02
C VAL A 147 0.63 -27.07 -8.55
N PHE A 148 1.75 -27.32 -7.89
CA PHE A 148 1.99 -27.02 -6.48
C PHE A 148 3.16 -26.06 -6.35
N ASN A 149 3.26 -25.36 -5.23
CA ASN A 149 4.52 -24.71 -4.86
C ASN A 149 5.53 -25.72 -4.32
N SER A 150 6.75 -25.27 -4.00
CA SER A 150 7.82 -26.11 -3.45
C SER A 150 7.49 -26.77 -2.11
N ASP A 151 6.54 -26.23 -1.34
CA ASP A 151 6.08 -26.81 -0.07
C ASP A 151 4.98 -27.87 -0.27
N GLY A 152 4.42 -28.01 -1.47
CA GLY A 152 3.32 -28.94 -1.76
C GLY A 152 1.93 -28.34 -1.50
N ILE A 153 1.81 -27.02 -1.40
CA ILE A 153 0.51 -26.32 -1.37
C ILE A 153 0.02 -26.19 -2.81
N TYR A 154 -1.23 -26.59 -3.03
CA TYR A 154 -1.87 -26.52 -4.35
C TYR A 154 -2.06 -25.07 -4.82
N LEU A 155 -1.78 -24.82 -6.11
CA LEU A 155 -1.96 -23.52 -6.75
C LEU A 155 -3.12 -23.56 -7.76
N TYR A 156 -3.00 -24.43 -8.77
CA TYR A 156 -3.97 -24.63 -9.85
C TYR A 156 -3.67 -25.93 -10.60
N GLY A 157 -4.54 -26.28 -11.52
CA GLY A 157 -4.35 -27.41 -12.43
C GLY A 157 -5.07 -27.16 -13.74
N PHE A 158 -4.65 -27.87 -14.79
CA PHE A 158 -5.23 -27.73 -16.12
C PHE A 158 -5.41 -29.08 -16.80
N PRO A 159 -6.52 -29.27 -17.54
CA PRO A 159 -6.79 -30.53 -18.23
C PRO A 159 -5.81 -30.76 -19.37
N THR A 160 -5.44 -32.03 -19.59
CA THR A 160 -4.66 -32.44 -20.77
C THR A 160 -5.61 -33.01 -21.80
N VAL A 161 -5.88 -32.22 -22.84
CA VAL A 161 -6.72 -32.58 -23.99
C VAL A 161 -5.95 -32.33 -25.28
N ARG A 162 -6.28 -33.05 -26.36
CA ARG A 162 -5.79 -32.74 -27.71
C ARG A 162 -6.23 -31.34 -28.14
N GLN A 163 -5.61 -30.86 -29.21
CA GLN A 163 -5.99 -29.60 -29.85
C GLN A 163 -7.47 -29.54 -30.30
N ASP A 164 -8.12 -30.69 -30.47
CA ASP A 164 -9.57 -30.79 -30.74
C ASP A 164 -10.45 -30.35 -29.54
N GLY A 165 -9.88 -30.17 -28.35
CA GLY A 165 -10.57 -29.77 -27.12
C GLY A 165 -11.44 -30.85 -26.47
N VAL A 166 -11.53 -32.05 -27.06
CA VAL A 166 -12.46 -33.11 -26.64
C VAL A 166 -11.72 -34.38 -26.22
N THR A 167 -10.66 -34.75 -26.93
CA THR A 167 -9.93 -35.99 -26.68
C THR A 167 -9.05 -35.84 -25.44
N LYS A 168 -9.48 -36.45 -24.33
CA LYS A 168 -8.69 -36.53 -23.10
C LYS A 168 -7.42 -37.34 -23.30
N LEU A 169 -6.33 -36.86 -22.72
CA LEU A 169 -5.02 -37.50 -22.72
C LEU A 169 -4.70 -38.10 -21.35
N ARG A 170 -3.75 -39.03 -21.34
CA ARG A 170 -3.20 -39.65 -20.14
C ARG A 170 -1.77 -39.18 -19.93
N PRO A 171 -1.57 -38.06 -19.19
CA PRO A 171 -0.24 -37.52 -18.97
C PRO A 171 0.59 -38.51 -18.15
N ALA A 172 1.75 -38.89 -18.68
CA ALA A 172 2.69 -39.81 -18.05
C ALA A 172 3.94 -39.08 -17.56
N SER A 173 4.90 -38.78 -18.44
CA SER A 173 6.11 -38.03 -18.07
C SER A 173 5.89 -36.52 -18.22
N ILE A 174 6.49 -35.73 -17.33
CA ILE A 174 6.48 -34.26 -17.39
C ILE A 174 7.89 -33.74 -17.21
N PHE A 175 8.29 -32.78 -18.03
CA PHE A 175 9.53 -32.04 -17.89
C PHE A 175 9.28 -30.54 -18.04
N ALA A 176 9.73 -29.75 -17.07
CA ALA A 176 9.76 -28.30 -17.14
C ALA A 176 11.12 -27.85 -17.68
N SER A 177 11.10 -27.23 -18.86
CA SER A 177 12.31 -26.68 -19.50
C SER A 177 12.83 -25.44 -18.79
N ARG A 178 14.04 -25.00 -19.15
CA ARG A 178 14.68 -23.79 -18.62
C ARG A 178 13.84 -22.53 -18.79
N SER A 179 13.16 -22.37 -19.93
CA SER A 179 12.22 -21.25 -20.20
C SER A 179 10.88 -21.40 -19.50
N GLY A 180 10.64 -22.57 -18.88
CA GLY A 180 9.43 -22.89 -18.15
C GLY A 180 8.41 -23.68 -18.95
N ASP A 181 8.57 -23.83 -20.26
CA ASP A 181 7.64 -24.64 -21.06
C ASP A 181 7.62 -26.08 -20.56
N LEU A 182 6.43 -26.67 -20.51
CA LEU A 182 6.19 -28.01 -20.00
C LEU A 182 6.06 -28.99 -21.16
N LEU A 183 6.90 -30.01 -21.19
CA LEU A 183 6.77 -31.18 -22.06
C LEU A 183 5.98 -32.26 -21.32
N VAL A 184 4.81 -32.61 -21.83
CA VAL A 184 3.88 -33.58 -21.21
C VAL A 184 3.65 -34.72 -22.19
N SER A 185 4.02 -35.93 -21.77
CA SER A 185 4.02 -37.12 -22.60
C SER A 185 2.72 -37.92 -22.42
N ASP A 186 2.15 -38.43 -23.52
CA ASP A 186 1.10 -39.45 -23.53
C ASP A 186 1.57 -40.63 -24.40
N PRO A 187 2.14 -41.67 -23.77
CA PRO A 187 2.63 -42.86 -24.48
C PRO A 187 1.52 -43.67 -25.15
N ASP A 188 0.30 -43.68 -24.59
CA ASP A 188 -0.83 -44.47 -25.10
C ASP A 188 -1.28 -43.93 -26.47
N LYS A 189 -1.16 -42.61 -26.66
CA LYS A 189 -1.51 -41.91 -27.89
C LYS A 189 -0.32 -41.58 -28.79
N ALA A 190 0.89 -41.99 -28.39
CA ALA A 190 2.14 -41.63 -29.06
C ALA A 190 2.24 -40.11 -29.30
N LEU A 191 1.98 -39.34 -28.25
CA LEU A 191 1.84 -37.89 -28.32
C LEU A 191 2.71 -37.19 -27.28
N LEU A 192 3.36 -36.09 -27.68
CA LEU A 192 4.06 -35.18 -26.79
C LEU A 192 3.45 -33.79 -26.95
N HIS A 193 2.99 -33.21 -25.84
CA HIS A 193 2.48 -31.85 -25.80
C HIS A 193 3.50 -30.91 -25.18
N LYS A 194 3.59 -29.71 -25.74
CA LYS A 194 4.28 -28.58 -25.16
C LYS A 194 3.24 -27.58 -24.66
N TYR A 195 3.22 -27.30 -23.36
CA TYR A 195 2.38 -26.28 -22.74
C TYR A 195 3.25 -25.11 -22.28
N ASP A 196 2.67 -23.91 -22.20
CA ASP A 196 3.22 -22.90 -21.32
C ASP A 196 2.86 -23.23 -19.86
N ARG A 197 3.43 -22.47 -18.94
CA ARG A 197 3.26 -22.70 -17.51
C ARG A 197 1.86 -22.42 -16.99
N THR A 198 1.05 -21.66 -17.72
CA THR A 198 -0.35 -21.40 -17.37
C THR A 198 -1.27 -22.56 -17.76
N GLY A 199 -0.74 -23.54 -18.50
CA GLY A 199 -1.49 -24.68 -19.03
C GLY A 199 -2.04 -24.46 -20.43
N LYS A 200 -1.63 -23.39 -21.13
CA LYS A 200 -2.01 -23.18 -22.52
C LYS A 200 -1.18 -24.08 -23.42
N LEU A 201 -1.84 -24.82 -24.30
CA LEU A 201 -1.18 -25.67 -25.28
C LEU A 201 -0.44 -24.81 -26.33
N LEU A 202 0.86 -25.06 -26.48
CA LEU A 202 1.73 -24.39 -27.46
C LEU A 202 1.96 -25.25 -28.70
N LYS A 203 2.18 -26.57 -28.52
CA LYS A 203 2.50 -27.48 -29.62
C LYS A 203 2.08 -28.91 -29.32
N GLU A 204 1.67 -29.63 -30.36
CA GLU A 204 1.41 -31.07 -30.36
C GLU A 204 2.42 -31.75 -31.31
N ILE A 205 3.12 -32.79 -30.83
CA ILE A 205 4.12 -33.56 -31.57
C ILE A 205 3.71 -35.03 -31.57
N GLN A 206 3.33 -35.55 -32.74
CA GLN A 206 2.90 -36.95 -32.91
C GLN A 206 4.12 -37.86 -33.04
N ALA A 207 4.57 -38.43 -31.94
CA ALA A 207 5.71 -39.33 -31.88
C ALA A 207 5.60 -40.34 -30.73
N ALA A 208 5.96 -41.60 -30.99
CA ALA A 208 6.07 -42.61 -29.94
C ALA A 208 7.06 -42.15 -28.87
N ASN A 209 6.60 -42.12 -27.62
CA ASN A 209 7.36 -41.54 -26.52
C ASN A 209 7.11 -42.26 -25.19
N ASN A 210 8.02 -42.07 -24.23
CA ASN A 210 7.81 -42.42 -22.83
C ASN A 210 8.51 -41.44 -21.86
N GLY A 211 8.84 -40.24 -22.35
CA GLY A 211 9.61 -39.23 -21.61
C GLY A 211 10.39 -38.33 -22.56
N ALA A 212 10.54 -37.07 -22.17
CA ALA A 212 11.28 -36.09 -22.94
C ALA A 212 12.00 -35.13 -22.00
N VAL A 213 13.19 -34.67 -22.40
CA VAL A 213 13.89 -33.52 -21.80
C VAL A 213 14.23 -32.52 -22.88
N ALA A 214 14.53 -31.29 -22.49
CA ALA A 214 15.09 -30.29 -23.39
C ALA A 214 16.35 -29.67 -22.81
N ASP A 215 17.31 -29.35 -23.69
CA ASP A 215 18.53 -28.66 -23.31
C ASP A 215 18.29 -27.16 -23.02
N ALA A 216 19.36 -26.44 -22.68
CA ALA A 216 19.31 -25.01 -22.41
C ALA A 216 18.87 -24.17 -23.62
N ARG A 217 18.94 -24.69 -24.85
CA ARG A 217 18.55 -24.03 -26.11
C ARG A 217 17.14 -24.43 -26.57
N GLY A 218 16.51 -25.40 -25.89
CA GLY A 218 15.17 -25.89 -26.18
C GLY A 218 15.12 -27.06 -27.15
N GLN A 219 16.25 -27.65 -27.53
CA GLN A 219 16.28 -28.89 -28.31
C GLN A 219 15.75 -30.05 -27.47
N ILE A 220 14.81 -30.82 -28.01
CA ILE A 220 14.06 -31.85 -27.27
C ILE A 220 14.64 -33.23 -27.56
N TYR A 221 14.92 -33.99 -26.52
CA TYR A 221 15.35 -35.40 -26.57
C TYR A 221 14.22 -36.29 -26.08
N LEU A 222 13.66 -37.08 -26.98
CA LEU A 222 12.46 -37.89 -26.77
C LEU A 222 12.78 -39.38 -26.83
N ILE A 223 12.53 -40.12 -25.75
CA ILE A 223 12.78 -41.57 -25.75
C ILE A 223 11.65 -42.35 -26.44
N ASN A 224 12.02 -43.28 -27.31
CA ASN A 224 11.11 -44.26 -27.90
C ASN A 224 11.43 -45.66 -27.34
N PRO A 225 10.65 -46.16 -26.36
CA PRO A 225 10.91 -47.45 -25.72
C PRO A 225 10.81 -48.63 -26.69
N LYS A 226 9.92 -48.57 -27.69
CA LYS A 226 9.67 -49.69 -28.61
C LYS A 226 10.90 -49.97 -29.48
N GLU A 227 11.57 -48.92 -29.91
CA GLU A 227 12.73 -48.95 -30.80
C GLU A 227 14.07 -48.97 -30.05
N GLY A 228 14.09 -48.68 -28.75
CA GLY A 228 15.33 -48.50 -27.99
C GLY A 228 16.15 -47.30 -28.48
N LYS A 229 15.45 -46.25 -28.94
CA LYS A 229 16.04 -45.06 -29.57
C LYS A 229 15.68 -43.79 -28.81
N VAL A 230 16.53 -42.79 -28.91
CA VAL A 230 16.24 -41.39 -28.57
C VAL A 230 16.12 -40.62 -29.88
N ARG A 231 15.06 -39.82 -30.00
CA ARG A 231 14.82 -38.94 -31.15
C ARG A 231 14.98 -37.49 -30.71
N GLU A 232 15.64 -36.71 -31.53
CA GLU A 232 15.83 -35.30 -31.31
C GLU A 232 14.87 -34.49 -32.15
N TYR A 233 14.28 -33.49 -31.51
CA TYR A 233 13.45 -32.50 -32.17
C TYR A 233 14.02 -31.10 -31.92
N SER A 234 13.99 -30.25 -32.94
CA SER A 234 14.28 -28.83 -32.78
C SER A 234 13.33 -28.19 -31.76
N ALA A 235 13.65 -26.98 -31.29
CA ALA A 235 12.76 -26.22 -30.40
C ALA A 235 11.37 -25.94 -31.01
N LEU A 236 11.25 -26.03 -32.35
CA LEU A 236 10.00 -25.90 -33.12
C LEU A 236 9.22 -27.21 -33.23
N GLY A 237 9.80 -28.34 -32.79
CA GLY A 237 9.18 -29.66 -32.79
C GLY A 237 9.40 -30.46 -34.08
N GLU A 238 10.45 -30.17 -34.84
CA GLU A 238 10.80 -30.88 -36.07
C GLU A 238 11.87 -31.94 -35.79
N ALA A 239 11.73 -33.16 -36.31
CA ALA A 239 12.70 -34.23 -36.07
C ALA A 239 14.03 -33.92 -36.80
N VAL A 240 15.14 -33.91 -36.07
CA VAL A 240 16.47 -33.53 -36.59
C VAL A 240 17.49 -34.65 -36.53
N ALA A 241 17.44 -35.52 -35.51
CA ALA A 241 18.37 -36.64 -35.37
C ALA A 241 17.80 -37.81 -34.55
N THR A 242 18.50 -38.94 -34.53
CA THR A 242 18.18 -40.07 -33.66
C THR A 242 19.43 -40.90 -33.35
N PHE A 243 19.49 -41.45 -32.13
CA PHE A 243 20.56 -42.37 -31.72
C PHE A 243 20.02 -43.49 -30.82
N GLY A 244 20.87 -44.47 -30.53
CA GLY A 244 20.53 -45.68 -29.79
C GLY A 244 19.99 -46.80 -30.68
N THR A 245 20.02 -48.02 -30.16
CA THR A 245 19.47 -49.22 -30.80
C THR A 245 18.91 -50.16 -29.75
N LYS A 246 18.02 -51.05 -30.17
CA LYS A 246 17.45 -52.06 -29.28
C LYS A 246 18.47 -53.15 -28.96
N GLY A 247 18.75 -53.41 -27.68
CA GLY A 247 19.72 -54.44 -27.29
C GLY A 247 20.15 -54.39 -25.82
N LYS A 248 21.33 -54.97 -25.52
CA LYS A 248 21.89 -55.07 -24.16
C LYS A 248 23.28 -54.43 -24.01
N GLY A 249 23.94 -54.09 -25.12
CA GLY A 249 25.24 -53.43 -25.13
C GLY A 249 25.25 -52.10 -24.37
N LYS A 250 26.44 -51.54 -24.10
CA LYS A 250 26.58 -50.33 -23.26
C LYS A 250 25.68 -49.18 -23.72
N MET A 251 25.53 -48.98 -25.02
CA MET A 251 24.70 -47.93 -25.66
C MET A 251 23.43 -48.47 -26.34
N GLU A 252 23.05 -49.73 -26.05
CA GLU A 252 21.83 -50.34 -26.55
C GLU A 252 20.79 -50.45 -25.42
N PHE A 253 19.52 -50.32 -25.76
CA PHE A 253 18.44 -50.23 -24.79
C PHE A 253 17.28 -51.18 -25.09
N LYS A 254 16.85 -51.98 -24.12
CA LYS A 254 15.76 -52.94 -24.30
C LYS A 254 14.40 -52.31 -24.03
N ASN A 255 14.30 -51.52 -22.97
CA ASN A 255 13.10 -50.74 -22.64
C ASN A 255 13.49 -49.41 -21.96
N LEU A 256 13.62 -48.35 -22.75
CA LEU A 256 13.89 -47.01 -22.22
C LEU A 256 12.71 -46.52 -21.37
N ARG A 257 12.97 -46.22 -20.10
CA ARG A 257 11.90 -45.94 -19.14
C ARG A 257 11.77 -44.47 -18.77
N ASP A 258 12.89 -43.77 -18.62
CA ASP A 258 12.96 -42.36 -18.28
C ASP A 258 14.23 -41.72 -18.84
N ILE A 259 14.21 -40.39 -18.97
CA ILE A 259 15.31 -39.56 -19.46
C ILE A 259 15.44 -38.32 -18.57
N ALA A 260 16.67 -38.01 -18.14
CA ALA A 260 16.99 -36.80 -17.39
C ALA A 260 18.22 -36.12 -18.02
N MET A 261 18.37 -34.82 -17.77
CA MET A 261 19.53 -34.04 -18.24
C MET A 261 20.01 -33.13 -17.11
N ASP A 262 21.32 -33.05 -16.91
CA ASP A 262 21.92 -32.10 -15.96
C ASP A 262 22.20 -30.73 -16.59
N ASP A 263 22.63 -29.77 -15.77
CA ASP A 263 22.94 -28.42 -16.22
C ASP A 263 24.15 -28.35 -17.17
N ALA A 264 24.97 -29.41 -17.24
CA ALA A 264 26.10 -29.52 -18.17
C ALA A 264 25.68 -30.12 -19.52
N GLY A 265 24.39 -30.48 -19.69
CA GLY A 265 23.87 -31.11 -20.90
C GLY A 265 24.09 -32.62 -20.97
N LEU A 266 24.54 -33.25 -19.87
CA LEU A 266 24.73 -34.69 -19.82
C LEU A 266 23.37 -35.39 -19.72
N VAL A 267 23.11 -36.33 -20.63
CA VAL A 267 21.85 -37.06 -20.70
C VAL A 267 21.97 -38.39 -19.98
N TYR A 268 21.02 -38.66 -19.09
CA TYR A 268 20.88 -39.90 -18.35
C TYR A 268 19.66 -40.68 -18.84
N LEU A 269 19.86 -41.94 -19.22
CA LEU A 269 18.82 -42.83 -19.76
C LEU A 269 18.66 -44.04 -18.86
N SER A 270 17.44 -44.29 -18.37
CA SER A 270 17.14 -45.52 -17.63
C SER A 270 16.61 -46.61 -18.55
N ASP A 271 17.10 -47.83 -18.35
CA ASP A 271 16.61 -49.03 -19.01
C ASP A 271 16.23 -50.06 -17.96
N ASP A 272 14.92 -50.25 -17.79
CA ASP A 272 14.40 -51.05 -16.70
C ASP A 272 14.60 -52.55 -16.90
N ASP A 273 14.58 -53.00 -18.16
CA ASP A 273 14.81 -54.38 -18.55
C ASP A 273 16.29 -54.78 -18.49
N ASN A 274 17.20 -53.86 -18.83
CA ASN A 274 18.64 -54.05 -18.67
C ASN A 274 19.15 -53.66 -17.28
N LYS A 275 18.30 -53.16 -16.38
CA LYS A 275 18.61 -52.78 -14.99
C LYS A 275 19.80 -51.82 -14.88
N LYS A 276 19.85 -50.81 -15.74
CA LYS A 276 20.96 -49.86 -15.82
C LYS A 276 20.48 -48.44 -16.06
N VAL A 277 21.31 -47.47 -15.68
CA VAL A 277 21.24 -46.08 -16.14
C VAL A 277 22.53 -45.75 -16.88
N VAL A 278 22.43 -45.11 -18.03
CA VAL A 278 23.57 -44.74 -18.88
C VAL A 278 23.65 -43.23 -18.96
N ALA A 279 24.83 -42.67 -18.69
CA ALA A 279 25.12 -41.25 -18.83
C ALA A 279 25.94 -40.99 -20.09
N ILE A 280 25.47 -40.09 -20.95
CA ILE A 280 26.06 -39.77 -22.25
C ILE A 280 26.17 -38.27 -22.44
N ASN A 281 27.27 -37.83 -23.04
CA ASN A 281 27.44 -36.46 -23.50
C ASN A 281 27.06 -36.39 -24.99
N ILE A 282 26.31 -35.37 -25.36
CA ILE A 282 25.88 -35.13 -26.73
C ILE A 282 26.48 -33.79 -27.16
N GLU A 283 27.50 -33.84 -28.04
CA GLU A 283 28.07 -32.62 -28.61
C GLU A 283 27.19 -32.16 -29.79
N SER A 284 26.30 -31.21 -29.53
CA SER A 284 25.42 -30.62 -30.56
C SER A 284 26.19 -29.62 -31.43
N GLY A 285 26.05 -29.70 -32.76
CA GLY A 285 26.64 -28.72 -33.69
C GLY A 285 25.91 -27.37 -33.81
N GLU A 286 24.80 -27.16 -33.09
CA GLU A 286 23.99 -25.93 -33.20
C GLU A 286 24.46 -24.81 -32.25
N THR A 287 24.68 -23.62 -32.83
CA THR A 287 25.26 -22.42 -32.22
C THR A 287 24.20 -21.39 -31.79
N GLY A 288 23.08 -21.85 -31.22
CA GLY A 288 22.02 -20.98 -30.71
C GLY A 288 22.31 -20.43 -29.30
N PRO A 289 21.81 -19.22 -28.95
CA PRO A 289 21.89 -18.71 -27.58
C PRO A 289 21.03 -19.54 -26.62
N GLU A 290 21.42 -19.64 -25.35
CA GLU A 290 20.60 -20.28 -24.32
C GLU A 290 19.27 -19.54 -24.13
N LEU A 291 18.21 -20.30 -23.85
CA LEU A 291 16.93 -19.76 -23.47
C LEU A 291 17.01 -19.11 -22.08
N PRO A 292 16.35 -17.95 -21.88
CA PRO A 292 16.31 -17.31 -20.58
C PRO A 292 15.62 -18.21 -19.56
N LYS A 293 16.09 -18.17 -18.31
CA LYS A 293 15.45 -18.89 -17.21
C LYS A 293 14.05 -18.32 -16.95
N ALA A 294 13.06 -19.20 -16.80
CA ALA A 294 11.70 -18.80 -16.53
C ALA A 294 11.59 -17.98 -15.24
N ARG A 295 10.86 -16.87 -15.30
CA ARG A 295 10.54 -16.00 -14.15
C ARG A 295 9.30 -16.48 -13.45
N LEU A 296 9.19 -16.32 -12.13
CA LEU A 296 7.99 -16.67 -11.36
C LEU A 296 6.71 -16.05 -11.95
N LEU A 297 5.63 -16.84 -11.98
CA LEU A 297 4.32 -16.40 -12.47
C LEU A 297 3.54 -15.64 -11.39
N ASP A 298 3.45 -16.20 -10.18
CA ASP A 298 2.76 -15.56 -9.06
C ASP A 298 3.77 -14.79 -8.21
N ARG A 299 3.33 -13.64 -7.68
CA ARG A 299 4.14 -12.84 -6.77
C ARG A 299 3.99 -13.28 -5.32
N PHE A 300 2.89 -13.95 -4.95
CA PHE A 300 2.70 -14.43 -3.60
C PHE A 300 3.30 -15.83 -3.42
N MET A 301 4.10 -15.96 -2.37
CA MET A 301 4.71 -17.21 -1.93
C MET A 301 4.16 -17.55 -0.56
N ILE A 302 3.62 -18.76 -0.42
CA ILE A 302 3.07 -19.28 0.84
C ILE A 302 3.86 -20.49 1.31
N THR A 303 4.21 -20.55 2.60
CA THR A 303 4.97 -21.65 3.18
C THR A 303 4.40 -22.08 4.53
N GLY A 304 4.67 -23.32 4.94
CA GLY A 304 4.25 -23.83 6.25
C GLY A 304 3.40 -25.10 6.19
N PRO A 305 2.53 -25.34 7.21
CA PRO A 305 2.18 -24.42 8.30
C PRO A 305 3.35 -24.18 9.26
N SER A 306 3.53 -22.94 9.71
CA SER A 306 4.52 -22.57 10.74
C SER A 306 3.92 -22.47 12.13
N GLU A 307 2.60 -22.35 12.23
CA GLU A 307 1.85 -22.38 13.49
C GLU A 307 0.71 -23.38 13.40
N LYS A 308 0.47 -24.09 14.51
CA LYS A 308 -0.55 -25.11 14.61
C LYS A 308 -1.15 -25.12 16.01
N GLN A 309 -2.45 -24.94 16.08
CA GLN A 309 -3.23 -25.06 17.30
C GLN A 309 -4.28 -26.16 17.10
N ALA A 310 -4.31 -27.16 18.00
CA ALA A 310 -5.39 -28.12 18.04
C ALA A 310 -6.61 -27.45 18.68
N ALA A 311 -7.55 -27.01 17.84
CA ALA A 311 -8.77 -26.32 18.24
C ALA A 311 -9.81 -26.44 17.13
N LYS A 312 -11.03 -26.84 17.49
CA LYS A 312 -12.20 -26.78 16.60
C LYS A 312 -12.86 -25.43 16.80
N ALA A 313 -12.55 -24.49 15.91
CA ALA A 313 -12.97 -23.10 16.00
C ALA A 313 -13.68 -22.65 14.72
N ASP A 314 -14.84 -22.02 14.88
CA ASP A 314 -15.67 -21.56 13.75
C ASP A 314 -15.31 -20.12 13.37
N LEU A 315 -14.75 -19.39 14.33
CA LEU A 315 -14.45 -17.97 14.29
C LEU A 315 -13.21 -17.70 15.14
N PHE A 316 -12.29 -16.89 14.65
CA PHE A 316 -11.13 -16.46 15.43
C PHE A 316 -10.54 -15.16 14.89
N THR A 317 -9.64 -14.56 15.68
CA THR A 317 -8.78 -13.45 15.29
C THR A 317 -7.39 -13.62 15.91
N VAL A 318 -6.42 -12.86 15.41
CA VAL A 318 -5.04 -12.86 15.88
C VAL A 318 -4.66 -11.45 16.31
N THR A 319 -4.20 -11.34 17.55
CA THR A 319 -3.74 -10.10 18.16
C THR A 319 -2.39 -9.64 17.59
N ALA A 320 -1.98 -8.39 17.85
CA ALA A 320 -0.70 -7.85 17.38
C ALA A 320 0.52 -8.69 17.83
N ASP A 321 0.47 -9.22 19.05
CA ASP A 321 1.53 -10.04 19.65
C ASP A 321 1.42 -11.54 19.29
N GLY A 322 0.54 -11.90 18.34
CA GLY A 322 0.43 -13.25 17.79
C GLY A 322 -0.42 -14.23 18.61
N LYS A 323 -1.13 -13.76 19.65
CA LYS A 323 -2.08 -14.61 20.38
C LYS A 323 -3.36 -14.79 19.59
N VAL A 324 -3.93 -15.99 19.65
CA VAL A 324 -5.15 -16.34 18.91
C VAL A 324 -6.35 -16.28 19.85
N ILE A 325 -7.39 -15.53 19.48
CA ILE A 325 -8.67 -15.50 20.19
C ILE A 325 -9.70 -16.21 19.32
N ALA A 326 -10.26 -17.32 19.82
CA ALA A 326 -11.14 -18.16 19.02
C ALA A 326 -12.42 -18.53 19.78
N TRP A 327 -13.53 -18.56 19.05
CA TRP A 327 -14.79 -19.13 19.54
C TRP A 327 -14.76 -20.65 19.34
N LEU A 328 -14.93 -21.38 20.45
CA LEU A 328 -14.97 -22.83 20.48
C LEU A 328 -16.42 -23.26 20.69
N PRO A 329 -17.18 -23.65 19.64
CA PRO A 329 -18.61 -23.93 19.77
C PRO A 329 -18.91 -25.11 20.70
N GLU A 330 -18.06 -26.15 20.71
CA GLU A 330 -18.24 -27.33 21.55
C GLU A 330 -17.99 -27.02 23.03
N ALA A 331 -17.00 -26.16 23.32
CA ALA A 331 -16.69 -25.70 24.66
C ALA A 331 -17.54 -24.50 25.12
N LYS A 332 -18.34 -23.93 24.21
CA LYS A 332 -19.27 -22.82 24.47
C LYS A 332 -18.56 -21.60 25.09
N GLU A 333 -17.41 -21.25 24.53
CA GLU A 333 -16.57 -20.17 25.05
C GLU A 333 -15.73 -19.49 23.97
N LEU A 334 -15.40 -18.22 24.22
CA LEU A 334 -14.32 -17.50 23.55
C LEU A 334 -13.04 -17.71 24.37
N ALA A 335 -12.01 -18.25 23.75
CA ALA A 335 -10.75 -18.59 24.41
C ALA A 335 -9.56 -17.88 23.76
N LEU A 336 -8.62 -17.44 24.59
CA LEU A 336 -7.31 -16.94 24.21
C LEU A 336 -6.31 -18.11 24.23
N PHE A 337 -5.58 -18.29 23.13
CA PHE A 337 -4.45 -19.19 23.00
C PHE A 337 -3.16 -18.37 22.92
N ASP A 338 -2.23 -18.66 23.84
CA ASP A 338 -0.90 -18.06 23.88
C ASP A 338 0.13 -19.15 24.14
N LYS A 339 1.01 -19.41 23.15
CA LYS A 339 2.10 -20.40 23.23
C LYS A 339 1.64 -21.77 23.78
N GLY A 340 0.49 -22.25 23.33
CA GLY A 340 -0.10 -23.54 23.72
C GLY A 340 -0.92 -23.51 25.02
N THR A 341 -0.93 -22.38 25.76
CA THR A 341 -1.81 -22.18 26.91
C THR A 341 -3.17 -21.67 26.46
N LYS A 342 -4.24 -22.22 27.01
CA LYS A 342 -5.62 -21.80 26.74
C LYS A 342 -6.22 -21.11 27.98
N LYS A 343 -6.74 -19.89 27.81
CA LYS A 343 -7.49 -19.14 28.82
C LYS A 343 -8.89 -18.83 28.30
N THR A 344 -9.93 -19.14 29.07
CA THR A 344 -11.29 -18.69 28.76
C THR A 344 -11.40 -17.18 28.99
N LEU A 345 -11.93 -16.45 27.99
CA LEU A 345 -12.24 -15.02 28.09
C LEU A 345 -13.72 -14.80 28.38
N VAL A 346 -14.59 -15.42 27.56
CA VAL A 346 -16.04 -15.17 27.56
C VAL A 346 -16.78 -16.51 27.47
N ARG A 347 -17.90 -16.65 28.17
CA ARG A 347 -18.75 -17.86 28.16
C ARG A 347 -19.99 -17.68 27.29
N GLU A 348 -20.58 -18.79 26.86
CA GLU A 348 -21.86 -18.76 26.15
C GLU A 348 -22.99 -18.20 27.03
N GLY A 349 -23.83 -17.34 26.47
CA GLY A 349 -25.09 -16.95 27.12
C GLY A 349 -25.73 -15.70 26.53
N LYS A 350 -26.77 -15.21 27.21
CA LYS A 350 -27.56 -14.04 26.79
C LYS A 350 -27.26 -12.77 27.60
N LEU A 351 -26.59 -12.92 28.74
CA LEU A 351 -26.31 -11.80 29.63
C LEU A 351 -25.19 -10.93 29.07
N GLN A 352 -25.03 -9.74 29.65
CA GLN A 352 -23.87 -8.90 29.43
C GLN A 352 -22.58 -9.66 29.75
N GLY A 353 -21.57 -9.53 28.90
CA GLY A 353 -20.32 -10.25 29.06
C GLY A 353 -20.41 -11.74 28.71
N GLN A 354 -21.48 -12.17 28.04
CA GLN A 354 -21.67 -13.52 27.49
C GLN A 354 -22.10 -13.42 26.04
N VAL A 355 -21.62 -14.31 25.18
CA VAL A 355 -21.94 -14.29 23.74
C VAL A 355 -22.64 -15.59 23.32
N ARG A 356 -23.43 -15.58 22.26
CA ARG A 356 -24.16 -16.75 21.78
C ARG A 356 -23.98 -16.89 20.28
N SER A 357 -23.40 -18.02 19.87
CA SER A 357 -23.16 -18.37 18.46
C SER A 357 -22.56 -17.20 17.63
N PRO A 358 -21.50 -16.52 18.11
CA PRO A 358 -20.93 -15.38 17.40
C PRO A 358 -20.39 -15.79 16.03
N ARG A 359 -20.52 -14.90 15.03
CA ARG A 359 -20.02 -15.13 13.67
C ARG A 359 -18.99 -14.11 13.18
N GLY A 360 -18.83 -12.99 13.89
CA GLY A 360 -17.86 -11.96 13.58
C GLY A 360 -17.02 -11.62 14.81
N ILE A 361 -15.72 -11.47 14.61
CA ILE A 361 -14.79 -11.00 15.64
C ILE A 361 -13.75 -10.09 15.01
N PHE A 362 -13.42 -9.01 15.68
CA PHE A 362 -12.38 -8.06 15.28
C PHE A 362 -11.59 -7.61 16.52
N VAL A 363 -10.29 -7.37 16.35
CA VAL A 363 -9.44 -6.81 17.40
C VAL A 363 -8.77 -5.56 16.86
N ASP A 364 -8.95 -4.45 17.57
CA ASP A 364 -8.36 -3.17 17.17
C ASP A 364 -6.88 -3.05 17.61
N ALA A 365 -6.25 -1.93 17.26
CA ALA A 365 -4.86 -1.66 17.64
C ALA A 365 -4.65 -1.49 19.16
N LYS A 366 -5.70 -1.21 19.94
CA LYS A 366 -5.67 -1.11 21.41
C LYS A 366 -5.88 -2.48 22.09
N GLY A 367 -6.22 -3.51 21.32
CA GLY A 367 -6.51 -4.85 21.80
C GLY A 367 -7.96 -5.06 22.25
N LEU A 368 -8.86 -4.10 21.99
CA LEU A 368 -10.29 -4.28 22.25
C LEU A 368 -10.86 -5.33 21.31
N ILE A 369 -11.69 -6.21 21.85
CA ILE A 369 -12.27 -7.36 21.14
C ILE A 369 -13.73 -7.05 20.85
N TYR A 370 -14.06 -6.87 19.58
CA TYR A 370 -15.41 -6.63 19.09
C TYR A 370 -15.99 -7.95 18.61
N VAL A 371 -17.17 -8.32 19.10
CA VAL A 371 -17.84 -9.58 18.77
C VAL A 371 -19.25 -9.31 18.25
N ALA A 372 -19.52 -9.74 17.03
CA ALA A 372 -20.88 -9.83 16.50
C ALA A 372 -21.56 -11.03 17.17
N ASP A 373 -22.34 -10.74 18.22
CA ASP A 373 -23.05 -11.70 19.05
C ASP A 373 -24.35 -12.15 18.37
N THR A 374 -24.18 -12.88 17.26
CA THR A 374 -25.24 -13.21 16.29
C THR A 374 -26.47 -13.83 16.93
N GLY A 375 -26.32 -14.71 17.93
CA GLY A 375 -27.44 -15.40 18.58
C GLY A 375 -28.24 -14.51 19.54
N ASN A 376 -27.76 -13.30 19.81
CA ASN A 376 -28.42 -12.29 20.63
C ASN A 376 -28.67 -10.96 19.87
N ASP A 377 -28.43 -10.94 18.54
CA ASP A 377 -28.66 -9.79 17.66
C ASP A 377 -28.04 -8.46 18.15
N ARG A 378 -26.78 -8.51 18.58
CA ARG A 378 -26.06 -7.34 19.12
C ARG A 378 -24.57 -7.41 18.82
N VAL A 379 -23.86 -6.33 19.12
CA VAL A 379 -22.39 -6.30 19.16
C VAL A 379 -21.95 -6.10 20.61
N GLN A 380 -20.93 -6.84 21.03
CA GLN A 380 -20.28 -6.66 22.33
C GLN A 380 -18.80 -6.34 22.18
N ILE A 381 -18.31 -5.46 23.04
CA ILE A 381 -16.91 -5.04 23.11
C ILE A 381 -16.35 -5.53 24.44
N PHE A 382 -15.17 -6.15 24.39
CA PHE A 382 -14.43 -6.65 25.55
C PHE A 382 -13.03 -6.05 25.59
N ASN A 383 -12.48 -5.90 26.79
CA ASN A 383 -11.07 -5.59 26.99
C ASN A 383 -10.20 -6.82 26.62
N PRO A 384 -8.88 -6.64 26.39
CA PRO A 384 -7.97 -7.74 26.03
C PRO A 384 -7.98 -8.93 27.00
N ASP A 385 -8.33 -8.70 28.26
CA ASP A 385 -8.38 -9.72 29.31
C ASP A 385 -9.68 -10.53 29.33
N GLY A 386 -10.65 -10.18 28.48
CA GLY A 386 -11.99 -10.78 28.38
C GLY A 386 -13.06 -10.08 29.21
N THR A 387 -12.73 -9.03 29.96
CA THR A 387 -13.72 -8.27 30.73
C THR A 387 -14.65 -7.48 29.81
N TYR A 388 -15.93 -7.44 30.14
CA TYR A 388 -16.91 -6.69 29.37
C TYR A 388 -16.59 -5.19 29.39
N ASN A 389 -16.71 -4.53 28.23
CA ASN A 389 -16.49 -3.10 28.07
C ASN A 389 -17.80 -2.38 27.69
N ASN A 390 -18.42 -2.75 26.56
CA ASN A 390 -19.60 -2.06 26.03
C ASN A 390 -20.47 -3.02 25.17
N MET A 391 -21.71 -2.61 24.85
CA MET A 391 -22.66 -3.34 24.02
C MET A 391 -23.61 -2.37 23.32
N PHE A 392 -23.98 -2.67 22.09
CA PHE A 392 -25.04 -1.97 21.39
C PHE A 392 -25.81 -2.90 20.44
N GLY A 393 -27.04 -2.49 20.16
CA GLY A 393 -27.99 -3.19 19.31
C GLY A 393 -28.81 -4.27 20.01
N GLU A 394 -29.95 -4.56 19.38
CA GLU A 394 -30.97 -5.49 19.83
C GLU A 394 -31.70 -6.11 18.61
N SER A 395 -32.48 -7.17 18.83
CA SER A 395 -33.23 -7.83 17.76
C SER A 395 -34.22 -6.88 17.07
N GLY A 396 -34.03 -6.62 15.78
CA GLY A 396 -34.94 -5.77 15.02
C GLY A 396 -34.37 -5.30 13.68
N SER A 397 -35.16 -4.50 12.97
CA SER A 397 -34.78 -3.98 11.64
C SER A 397 -34.56 -2.48 11.61
N GLY A 398 -34.93 -1.77 12.69
CA GLY A 398 -34.76 -0.33 12.82
C GLY A 398 -33.31 0.08 13.03
N ASP A 399 -33.10 1.38 13.22
CA ASP A 399 -31.78 1.95 13.43
C ASP A 399 -31.17 1.48 14.76
N GLY A 400 -29.88 1.17 14.74
CA GLY A 400 -29.19 0.52 15.85
C GLY A 400 -29.53 -0.95 16.12
N GLN A 401 -30.65 -1.47 15.60
CA GLN A 401 -31.06 -2.88 15.79
C GLN A 401 -30.36 -3.83 14.81
N PHE A 402 -30.37 -5.14 15.06
CA PHE A 402 -29.81 -6.14 14.15
C PHE A 402 -30.72 -7.37 13.98
N ARG A 403 -30.51 -8.08 12.87
CA ARG A 403 -30.95 -9.48 12.73
C ARG A 403 -29.82 -10.31 12.13
N GLN A 404 -29.29 -11.21 12.95
CA GLN A 404 -28.14 -12.04 12.64
C GLN A 404 -26.93 -11.21 12.15
N PRO A 405 -26.38 -10.32 13.00
CA PRO A 405 -25.14 -9.65 12.66
C PRO A 405 -24.03 -10.70 12.49
N SER A 406 -23.40 -10.76 11.32
CA SER A 406 -22.48 -11.84 10.94
C SER A 406 -21.01 -11.43 10.95
N SER A 407 -20.73 -10.14 10.85
CA SER A 407 -19.37 -9.62 10.78
C SER A 407 -19.31 -8.22 11.38
N VAL A 408 -18.15 -7.88 11.94
CA VAL A 408 -17.84 -6.58 12.52
C VAL A 408 -16.44 -6.16 12.07
N ALA A 409 -16.26 -4.90 11.70
CA ALA A 409 -14.98 -4.29 11.40
C ALA A 409 -14.92 -2.89 12.00
N VAL A 410 -13.72 -2.44 12.38
CA VAL A 410 -13.50 -1.10 12.91
C VAL A 410 -12.47 -0.40 12.05
N ASN A 411 -12.75 0.82 11.59
CA ASN A 411 -11.79 1.60 10.83
C ASN A 411 -10.80 2.33 11.76
N ALA A 412 -9.77 2.96 11.19
CA ALA A 412 -8.74 3.68 11.96
C ALA A 412 -9.27 4.86 12.82
N LYS A 413 -10.48 5.35 12.56
CA LYS A 413 -11.14 6.40 13.39
C LYS A 413 -11.93 5.83 14.57
N GLY A 414 -12.11 4.51 14.62
CA GLY A 414 -12.96 3.84 15.62
C GLY A 414 -14.40 3.62 15.18
N ASN A 415 -14.80 3.99 13.96
CA ASN A 415 -16.16 3.69 13.48
C ASN A 415 -16.31 2.19 13.24
N ILE A 416 -17.45 1.65 13.69
CA ILE A 416 -17.75 0.23 13.68
C ILE A 416 -18.75 -0.06 12.56
N TYR A 417 -18.41 -0.99 11.68
CA TYR A 417 -19.28 -1.44 10.58
C TYR A 417 -19.70 -2.88 10.84
N VAL A 418 -20.99 -3.15 10.74
CA VAL A 418 -21.59 -4.45 11.06
C VAL A 418 -22.37 -4.95 9.87
N ALA A 419 -22.08 -6.18 9.43
CA ALA A 419 -22.87 -6.86 8.42
C ALA A 419 -24.14 -7.44 9.06
N ASP A 420 -25.26 -6.77 8.85
CA ASP A 420 -26.59 -7.15 9.35
C ASP A 420 -27.30 -8.04 8.33
N THR A 421 -26.94 -9.32 8.35
CA THR A 421 -27.17 -10.25 7.23
C THR A 421 -28.64 -10.45 6.90
N LYS A 422 -29.53 -10.63 7.89
CA LYS A 422 -30.96 -10.85 7.59
C LYS A 422 -31.67 -9.58 7.17
N ASN A 423 -31.25 -8.43 7.67
CA ASN A 423 -31.76 -7.14 7.22
C ASN A 423 -31.13 -6.72 5.88
N LYS A 424 -30.13 -7.45 5.37
CA LYS A 424 -29.42 -7.21 4.11
C LYS A 424 -28.80 -5.80 4.07
N LYS A 425 -28.26 -5.37 5.20
CA LYS A 425 -27.70 -4.03 5.37
C LYS A 425 -26.31 -4.10 5.97
N ILE A 426 -25.51 -3.07 5.73
CA ILE A 426 -24.37 -2.75 6.57
C ILE A 426 -24.77 -1.59 7.47
N LYS A 427 -24.58 -1.74 8.78
CA LYS A 427 -24.87 -0.69 9.75
C LYS A 427 -23.58 -0.14 10.32
N ALA A 428 -23.45 1.18 10.32
CA ALA A 428 -22.29 1.89 10.82
C ALA A 428 -22.60 2.56 12.15
N PHE A 429 -21.62 2.55 13.04
CA PHE A 429 -21.70 3.08 14.39
C PHE A 429 -20.42 3.86 14.72
N SER A 430 -20.51 4.79 15.66
CA SER A 430 -19.36 5.45 16.25
C SER A 430 -18.60 4.52 17.21
N ALA A 431 -17.45 4.98 17.73
CA ALA A 431 -16.60 4.20 18.62
C ALA A 431 -17.26 3.81 19.95
N ASP A 432 -18.23 4.62 20.40
CA ASP A 432 -19.07 4.40 21.58
C ASP A 432 -20.33 3.57 21.30
N GLY A 433 -20.59 3.20 20.03
CA GLY A 433 -21.70 2.33 19.65
C GLY A 433 -23.00 3.06 19.30
N MET A 434 -22.96 4.38 19.08
CA MET A 434 -24.12 5.13 18.57
C MET A 434 -24.30 4.84 17.08
N PHE A 435 -25.55 4.64 16.65
CA PHE A 435 -25.86 4.42 15.24
C PHE A 435 -25.55 5.67 14.41
N LEU A 436 -24.86 5.48 13.28
CA LEU A 436 -24.50 6.56 12.36
C LEU A 436 -25.35 6.54 11.10
N PHE A 437 -25.42 5.39 10.43
CA PHE A 437 -26.21 5.17 9.23
C PHE A 437 -26.32 3.68 8.91
N ALA A 438 -27.22 3.34 7.99
CA ALA A 438 -27.28 2.03 7.35
C ALA A 438 -27.18 2.15 5.83
N ALA A 439 -26.50 1.19 5.20
CA ALA A 439 -26.35 1.09 3.76
C ALA A 439 -26.94 -0.23 3.25
N GLY A 440 -27.69 -0.19 2.15
CA GLY A 440 -28.44 -1.31 1.59
C GLY A 440 -29.94 -1.32 1.96
N PRO A 441 -30.73 -2.27 1.44
CA PRO A 441 -30.30 -3.42 0.66
C PRO A 441 -29.84 -3.08 -0.76
N GLU A 442 -30.36 -2.00 -1.35
CA GLU A 442 -29.91 -1.53 -2.66
C GLU A 442 -28.61 -0.72 -2.52
N MET A 443 -27.59 -1.09 -3.30
CA MET A 443 -26.27 -0.47 -3.29
C MET A 443 -25.80 -0.28 -4.74
N GLY A 444 -25.97 0.93 -5.27
CA GLY A 444 -25.75 1.19 -6.69
C GLY A 444 -26.76 0.42 -7.55
N ASN A 445 -26.28 -0.50 -8.39
CA ASN A 445 -27.10 -1.36 -9.25
C ASN A 445 -27.23 -2.81 -8.74
N VAL A 446 -26.84 -3.08 -7.49
CA VAL A 446 -26.94 -4.43 -6.88
C VAL A 446 -27.72 -4.39 -5.58
N THR A 447 -28.45 -5.47 -5.30
CA THR A 447 -29.16 -5.67 -4.03
C THR A 447 -28.38 -6.65 -3.16
N LEU A 448 -27.96 -6.23 -1.96
CA LEU A 448 -27.36 -7.11 -0.96
C LEU A 448 -28.30 -8.28 -0.65
N ALA A 449 -27.74 -9.48 -0.61
CA ALA A 449 -28.50 -10.72 -0.48
C ALA A 449 -28.11 -11.47 0.79
N ASN A 450 -26.81 -11.63 1.04
CA ASN A 450 -26.26 -12.28 2.21
C ASN A 450 -24.84 -11.75 2.50
N PRO A 451 -24.71 -10.52 3.04
CA PRO A 451 -23.40 -10.00 3.44
C PRO A 451 -22.86 -10.84 4.61
N VAL A 452 -21.70 -11.45 4.43
CA VAL A 452 -21.08 -12.39 5.39
C VAL A 452 -19.78 -11.87 6.00
N ALA A 453 -19.10 -10.93 5.34
CA ALA A 453 -17.92 -10.28 5.90
C ALA A 453 -17.89 -8.80 5.55
N VAL A 454 -17.40 -7.99 6.49
CA VAL A 454 -17.10 -6.57 6.28
C VAL A 454 -15.67 -6.30 6.71
N HIS A 455 -14.95 -5.45 5.97
CA HIS A 455 -13.60 -5.04 6.31
C HIS A 455 -13.32 -3.60 5.84
N CYS A 456 -12.34 -2.93 6.44
CA CYS A 456 -11.95 -1.56 6.08
C CYS A 456 -10.52 -1.53 5.52
N ASP A 457 -10.23 -0.62 4.60
CA ASP A 457 -8.84 -0.31 4.18
C ASP A 457 -8.29 0.98 4.83
N GLU A 458 -7.02 1.26 4.59
CA GLU A 458 -6.32 2.49 5.02
C GLU A 458 -6.91 3.77 4.41
N ALA A 459 -7.53 3.65 3.24
CA ALA A 459 -8.19 4.75 2.53
C ALA A 459 -9.64 4.99 3.01
N LYS A 460 -10.06 4.29 4.07
CA LYS A 460 -11.38 4.38 4.73
C LYS A 460 -12.54 3.87 3.87
N ASN A 461 -12.28 3.03 2.86
CA ASN A 461 -13.32 2.30 2.16
C ASN A 461 -13.76 1.09 2.98
N VAL A 462 -15.03 0.71 2.83
CA VAL A 462 -15.62 -0.46 3.46
C VAL A 462 -15.92 -1.50 2.38
N TYR A 463 -15.36 -2.69 2.56
CA TYR A 463 -15.46 -3.84 1.67
C TYR A 463 -16.42 -4.85 2.25
N ILE A 464 -17.40 -5.25 1.45
CA ILE A 464 -18.51 -6.09 1.86
C ILE A 464 -18.50 -7.34 0.99
N LEU A 465 -18.21 -8.48 1.60
CA LEU A 465 -18.31 -9.77 0.93
C LEU A 465 -19.73 -10.31 1.05
N ASP A 466 -20.41 -10.48 -0.08
CA ASP A 466 -21.72 -11.11 -0.14
C ASP A 466 -21.61 -12.52 -0.73
N SER A 467 -22.06 -13.52 0.01
CA SER A 467 -21.86 -14.93 -0.37
C SER A 467 -22.88 -15.44 -1.39
N VAL A 468 -24.03 -14.78 -1.52
CA VAL A 468 -25.04 -15.14 -2.54
C VAL A 468 -24.73 -14.45 -3.85
N LEU A 469 -24.34 -13.16 -3.80
CA LEU A 469 -23.86 -12.44 -4.98
C LEU A 469 -22.50 -12.96 -5.45
N LYS A 470 -21.74 -13.62 -4.56
CA LYS A 470 -20.38 -14.13 -4.83
C LYS A 470 -19.43 -13.00 -5.25
N LYS A 471 -19.61 -11.83 -4.64
CA LYS A 471 -18.94 -10.58 -4.99
C LYS A 471 -18.57 -9.77 -3.77
N VAL A 472 -17.60 -8.87 -3.99
CA VAL A 472 -17.26 -7.81 -3.04
C VAL A 472 -17.83 -6.49 -3.52
N ILE A 473 -18.62 -5.85 -2.66
CA ILE A 473 -19.14 -4.50 -2.83
C ILE A 473 -18.23 -3.56 -2.06
N VAL A 474 -17.87 -2.42 -2.65
CA VAL A 474 -17.04 -1.40 -2.01
C VAL A 474 -17.85 -0.13 -1.85
N MET A 475 -17.88 0.41 -0.64
CA MET A 475 -18.45 1.71 -0.33
C MET A 475 -17.42 2.59 0.38
N ASP A 476 -17.65 3.90 0.44
CA ASP A 476 -16.86 4.78 1.30
C ASP A 476 -17.28 4.66 2.78
N SER A 477 -16.56 5.35 3.67
CA SER A 477 -16.86 5.33 5.10
C SER A 477 -18.23 5.89 5.49
N MET A 478 -18.93 6.58 4.57
CA MET A 478 -20.27 7.17 4.78
C MET A 478 -21.38 6.33 4.16
N GLY A 479 -21.07 5.15 3.61
CA GLY A 479 -22.06 4.24 3.04
C GLY A 479 -22.36 4.47 1.56
N LYS A 480 -21.66 5.41 0.90
CA LYS A 480 -21.84 5.65 -0.53
C LYS A 480 -21.19 4.50 -1.31
N PHE A 481 -21.98 3.82 -2.13
CA PHE A 481 -21.48 2.83 -3.08
C PHE A 481 -20.40 3.44 -4.00
N LEU A 482 -19.25 2.78 -4.10
CA LEU A 482 -18.14 3.20 -4.94
C LEU A 482 -18.00 2.29 -6.17
N ARG A 483 -17.93 0.98 -5.95
CA ARG A 483 -17.74 -0.01 -7.01
C ARG A 483 -18.12 -1.42 -6.57
N LEU A 484 -18.30 -2.27 -7.57
CA LEU A 484 -18.46 -3.70 -7.44
C LEU A 484 -17.24 -4.39 -8.06
N TRP A 485 -16.73 -5.46 -7.45
CA TRP A 485 -15.71 -6.28 -8.10
C TRP A 485 -16.36 -7.17 -9.17
N ASP A 486 -16.02 -6.93 -10.44
CA ASP A 486 -16.72 -7.53 -11.58
C ASP A 486 -16.49 -9.04 -11.71
N ASP A 487 -15.26 -9.50 -11.47
CA ASP A 487 -14.85 -10.91 -11.54
C ASP A 487 -14.11 -11.29 -10.25
N SER A 488 -14.84 -11.52 -9.16
CA SER A 488 -14.29 -11.82 -7.83
C SER A 488 -13.52 -13.16 -7.75
N GLY A 489 -12.91 -13.63 -8.84
CA GLY A 489 -12.12 -14.86 -8.89
C GLY A 489 -12.99 -16.11 -8.96
N ARG A 490 -14.20 -16.00 -9.52
CA ARG A 490 -15.20 -17.07 -9.65
C ARG A 490 -15.55 -17.73 -8.32
N LEU A 491 -15.89 -16.93 -7.30
CA LEU A 491 -16.23 -17.42 -5.96
C LEU A 491 -17.38 -18.44 -6.01
N GLN A 492 -17.31 -19.46 -5.16
CA GLN A 492 -18.32 -20.52 -5.06
C GLN A 492 -19.13 -20.44 -3.77
N ASP A 493 -18.48 -20.40 -2.62
CA ASP A 493 -19.08 -20.20 -1.29
C ASP A 493 -18.11 -19.40 -0.40
N PRO A 494 -17.97 -18.08 -0.65
CA PRO A 494 -17.01 -17.26 0.07
C PRO A 494 -17.53 -16.96 1.49
N ALA A 495 -16.66 -17.13 2.49
CA ALA A 495 -17.06 -17.13 3.90
C ALA A 495 -16.44 -16.03 4.74
N SER A 496 -15.24 -15.58 4.38
CA SER A 496 -14.48 -14.60 5.16
C SER A 496 -13.59 -13.76 4.24
N LEU A 497 -13.31 -12.53 4.66
CA LEU A 497 -12.53 -11.52 3.97
C LEU A 497 -11.54 -10.91 4.97
N ALA A 498 -10.26 -10.88 4.62
CA ALA A 498 -9.23 -10.15 5.38
C ALA A 498 -8.45 -9.21 4.46
N TYR A 499 -7.90 -8.15 5.04
CA TYR A 499 -6.98 -7.21 4.40
C TYR A 499 -5.62 -7.30 5.11
N ASP A 500 -4.54 -7.14 4.35
CA ASP A 500 -3.17 -7.28 4.86
C ASP A 500 -2.51 -5.98 5.34
N ASP A 501 -3.28 -4.88 5.34
CA ASP A 501 -2.80 -3.52 5.55
C ASP A 501 -1.74 -3.07 4.53
N LYS A 502 -1.57 -3.83 3.44
CA LYS A 502 -0.54 -3.62 2.40
C LYS A 502 -1.11 -3.59 0.97
N GLY A 503 -2.43 -3.54 0.83
CA GLY A 503 -3.11 -3.33 -0.45
C GLY A 503 -3.73 -4.59 -1.06
N PHE A 504 -3.71 -5.73 -0.37
CA PHE A 504 -4.30 -6.97 -0.86
C PHE A 504 -5.34 -7.56 0.09
N PHE A 505 -6.33 -8.21 -0.53
CA PHE A 505 -7.45 -8.84 0.14
C PHE A 505 -7.40 -10.35 -0.05
N TYR A 506 -7.79 -11.07 1.00
CA TYR A 506 -7.77 -12.52 1.08
C TYR A 506 -9.20 -12.99 1.32
N ILE A 507 -9.70 -13.83 0.42
CA ILE A 507 -11.04 -14.41 0.53
C ILE A 507 -10.91 -15.91 0.70
N LEU A 508 -11.48 -16.45 1.77
CA LEU A 508 -11.64 -17.88 1.96
C LEU A 508 -12.91 -18.32 1.25
N ASP A 509 -12.74 -19.19 0.25
CA ASP A 509 -13.82 -19.79 -0.50
C ASP A 509 -13.96 -21.26 -0.11
N LYS A 510 -15.01 -21.56 0.66
CA LYS A 510 -15.28 -22.92 1.15
C LYS A 510 -15.69 -23.86 0.04
N GLY A 511 -16.30 -23.32 -1.02
CA GLY A 511 -16.77 -24.10 -2.16
C GLY A 511 -15.61 -24.64 -3.01
N SER A 512 -14.54 -23.85 -3.14
CA SER A 512 -13.30 -24.27 -3.80
C SER A 512 -12.18 -24.73 -2.86
N PHE A 513 -12.41 -24.73 -1.54
CA PHE A 513 -11.45 -25.16 -0.51
C PHE A 513 -10.11 -24.42 -0.61
N ASN A 514 -10.16 -23.14 -0.94
CA ASN A 514 -8.96 -22.36 -1.20
C ASN A 514 -9.09 -20.91 -0.71
N ILE A 515 -7.96 -20.22 -0.66
CA ILE A 515 -7.91 -18.79 -0.46
C ILE A 515 -7.55 -18.13 -1.78
N LYS A 516 -8.23 -17.04 -2.10
CA LYS A 516 -8.01 -16.22 -3.30
C LYS A 516 -7.53 -14.84 -2.88
N ILE A 517 -6.54 -14.32 -3.58
CA ILE A 517 -5.93 -13.01 -3.32
C ILE A 517 -6.35 -12.02 -4.39
N PHE A 518 -6.74 -10.82 -3.97
CA PHE A 518 -7.15 -9.72 -4.83
C PHE A 518 -6.35 -8.46 -4.50
N ASP A 519 -6.07 -7.64 -5.50
CA ASP A 519 -5.60 -6.26 -5.25
C ASP A 519 -6.77 -5.35 -4.80
N ALA A 520 -6.46 -4.13 -4.36
CA ALA A 520 -7.47 -3.17 -3.93
C ALA A 520 -8.48 -2.78 -5.02
N ALA A 521 -8.12 -2.92 -6.31
CA ALA A 521 -9.04 -2.68 -7.42
C ALA A 521 -10.04 -3.83 -7.63
N GLY A 522 -9.74 -5.01 -7.08
CA GLY A 522 -10.57 -6.21 -7.18
C GLY A 522 -10.09 -7.20 -8.24
N ASN A 523 -8.86 -7.04 -8.76
CA ASN A 523 -8.30 -7.97 -9.73
C ASN A 523 -7.81 -9.22 -9.00
N PHE A 524 -8.20 -10.40 -9.50
CA PHE A 524 -7.67 -11.68 -9.02
C PHE A 524 -6.17 -11.80 -9.32
N THR A 525 -5.39 -12.19 -8.32
CA THR A 525 -3.91 -12.28 -8.44
C THR A 525 -3.39 -13.71 -8.31
N SER A 526 -3.87 -14.49 -7.35
CA SER A 526 -3.43 -15.86 -7.10
C SER A 526 -4.41 -16.59 -6.17
N SER A 527 -4.28 -17.92 -6.07
CA SER A 527 -5.00 -18.73 -5.10
C SER A 527 -4.16 -19.89 -4.58
N PHE A 528 -4.44 -20.32 -3.36
CA PHE A 528 -3.71 -21.40 -2.67
C PHE A 528 -4.66 -22.33 -1.94
N PHE A 529 -4.23 -23.58 -1.77
CA PHE A 529 -4.93 -24.69 -1.14
C PHE A 529 -5.98 -25.37 -2.03
N ALA A 530 -6.33 -26.57 -1.59
CA ALA A 530 -7.26 -27.48 -2.24
C ALA A 530 -7.93 -28.34 -1.17
N LYS A 531 -8.97 -29.06 -1.58
CA LYS A 531 -9.70 -29.98 -0.71
C LYS A 531 -8.82 -31.14 -0.27
N GLY A 532 -8.73 -31.37 1.04
CA GLY A 532 -8.04 -32.53 1.59
C GLY A 532 -7.82 -32.44 3.10
N ARG A 533 -7.21 -33.47 3.68
CA ARG A 533 -6.99 -33.59 5.14
C ARG A 533 -5.52 -33.43 5.55
N GLY A 534 -4.61 -33.37 4.58
CA GLY A 534 -3.19 -33.10 4.81
C GLY A 534 -2.96 -31.75 5.48
N GLU A 535 -1.75 -31.53 6.02
CA GLU A 535 -1.40 -30.27 6.70
C GLU A 535 -1.37 -29.04 5.78
N ARG A 536 -1.43 -29.25 4.46
CA ARG A 536 -1.36 -28.24 3.40
C ARG A 536 -2.61 -28.23 2.52
N GLU A 537 -3.69 -28.83 3.03
CA GLU A 537 -4.98 -28.99 2.37
C GLU A 537 -6.07 -28.54 3.36
N LEU A 538 -7.26 -28.23 2.86
CA LEU A 538 -8.39 -27.78 3.68
C LEU A 538 -9.57 -28.74 3.54
N TRP A 539 -10.17 -29.16 4.66
CA TRP A 539 -11.29 -30.10 4.63
C TRP A 539 -12.64 -29.45 4.94
N ALA A 540 -12.69 -28.62 5.99
CA ALA A 540 -13.86 -27.87 6.39
C ALA A 540 -13.46 -26.48 6.91
N PRO A 541 -12.87 -25.64 6.04
CA PRO A 541 -12.41 -24.34 6.46
C PRO A 541 -13.61 -23.43 6.78
N GLN A 542 -13.54 -22.65 7.87
CA GLN A 542 -14.64 -21.75 8.26
C GLN A 542 -14.29 -20.27 8.21
N TYR A 543 -13.11 -19.92 8.70
CA TYR A 543 -12.73 -18.52 8.88
C TYR A 543 -11.26 -18.32 8.52
N LEU A 544 -10.92 -17.10 8.09
CA LEU A 544 -9.55 -16.69 7.88
C LEU A 544 -9.24 -15.42 8.68
N ALA A 545 -7.98 -15.24 9.04
CA ALA A 545 -7.48 -13.97 9.53
C ALA A 545 -6.10 -13.73 8.94
N PHE A 546 -5.75 -12.47 8.74
CA PHE A 546 -4.42 -12.05 8.33
C PHE A 546 -3.77 -11.26 9.45
N ARG A 547 -2.54 -11.62 9.83
CA ARG A 547 -1.75 -10.86 10.81
C ARG A 547 -0.28 -11.22 10.67
N ASN A 548 0.61 -10.25 10.86
CA ASN A 548 2.06 -10.48 10.93
C ASN A 548 2.60 -11.27 9.72
N ASP A 549 2.16 -10.91 8.51
CA ASP A 549 2.53 -11.58 7.25
C ASP A 549 2.25 -13.09 7.25
N LYS A 550 1.24 -13.50 8.01
CA LYS A 550 0.71 -14.86 8.04
C LYS A 550 -0.77 -14.87 7.73
N VAL A 551 -1.18 -15.89 7.01
CA VAL A 551 -2.58 -16.26 6.84
C VAL A 551 -2.91 -17.37 7.80
N TYR A 552 -3.89 -17.10 8.67
CA TYR A 552 -4.43 -18.07 9.60
C TYR A 552 -5.75 -18.62 9.07
N ILE A 553 -5.98 -19.91 9.28
CA ILE A 553 -7.17 -20.62 8.79
C ILE A 553 -7.66 -21.58 9.85
N SER A 554 -8.97 -21.55 10.14
CA SER A 554 -9.61 -22.59 10.93
C SER A 554 -10.14 -23.70 10.03
N ASP A 555 -9.79 -24.95 10.32
CA ASP A 555 -10.21 -26.15 9.60
C ASP A 555 -10.88 -27.11 10.59
N MET A 556 -12.19 -26.92 10.74
CA MET A 556 -12.95 -27.40 11.89
C MET A 556 -12.96 -28.92 12.06
N GLU A 557 -13.24 -29.64 10.97
CA GLU A 557 -13.40 -31.10 11.01
C GLU A 557 -12.04 -31.82 11.12
N ASN A 558 -10.94 -31.10 10.88
CA ASN A 558 -9.59 -31.52 11.24
C ASN A 558 -9.16 -31.03 12.64
N SER A 559 -10.07 -30.38 13.39
CA SER A 559 -9.87 -29.85 14.74
C SER A 559 -8.60 -29.01 14.88
N ARG A 560 -8.32 -28.16 13.89
CA ARG A 560 -7.07 -27.38 13.84
C ARG A 560 -7.28 -25.95 13.38
N LEU A 561 -6.39 -25.09 13.85
CA LEU A 561 -6.12 -23.76 13.32
C LEU A 561 -4.65 -23.72 12.88
N LEU A 562 -4.41 -23.29 11.65
CA LEU A 562 -3.09 -23.29 11.01
C LEU A 562 -2.69 -21.87 10.62
N GLY A 563 -1.42 -21.51 10.86
CA GLY A 563 -0.82 -20.28 10.36
C GLY A 563 0.23 -20.59 9.29
N PHE A 564 0.14 -19.91 8.16
CA PHE A 564 1.05 -20.04 7.02
C PHE A 564 1.74 -18.71 6.76
N ASP A 565 3.06 -18.72 6.62
CA ASP A 565 3.82 -17.53 6.24
C ASP A 565 3.52 -17.17 4.79
N ILE A 566 3.32 -15.89 4.55
CA ILE A 566 3.16 -15.35 3.21
C ILE A 566 4.23 -14.29 2.93
N SER A 567 4.71 -14.26 1.70
CA SER A 567 5.60 -13.21 1.23
C SER A 567 5.21 -12.80 -0.19
N TYR A 568 5.58 -11.58 -0.54
CA TYR A 568 5.37 -11.01 -1.86
C TYR A 568 6.71 -10.81 -2.55
N LEU A 569 6.84 -11.26 -3.78
CA LEU A 569 8.00 -11.06 -4.64
C LEU A 569 7.82 -9.76 -5.42
N PRO A 570 8.61 -8.71 -5.11
CA PRO A 570 8.45 -7.43 -5.77
C PRO A 570 8.63 -7.50 -7.28
N GLU A 571 8.01 -6.54 -7.98
CA GLU A 571 8.21 -6.40 -9.41
C GLU A 571 9.67 -6.04 -9.73
N GLU A 572 10.11 -6.44 -10.91
CA GLU A 572 11.45 -6.11 -11.38
C GLU A 572 11.59 -4.60 -11.55
N PRO A 573 12.65 -4.00 -10.99
CA PRO A 573 13.05 -2.64 -11.34
C PRO A 573 13.29 -2.50 -12.85
N PHE A 574 12.99 -1.32 -13.39
CA PHE A 574 13.10 -1.05 -14.81
C PHE A 574 13.75 0.32 -15.08
N GLY A 575 14.27 0.49 -16.30
CA GLY A 575 14.92 1.74 -16.70
C GLY A 575 16.15 2.07 -15.86
N ILE A 576 16.95 1.06 -15.50
CA ILE A 576 18.20 1.28 -14.76
C ILE A 576 19.14 2.09 -15.63
N LYS A 577 19.74 3.12 -15.02
CA LYS A 577 20.78 3.93 -15.60
C LYS A 577 22.03 3.80 -14.75
N ALA A 578 23.16 3.62 -15.42
CA ALA A 578 24.48 3.68 -14.82
C ALA A 578 25.23 4.85 -15.45
N ALA A 579 25.70 5.79 -14.62
CA ALA A 579 26.43 6.97 -15.04
C ALA A 579 27.77 7.05 -14.29
N ALA A 580 28.71 7.81 -14.84
CA ALA A 580 30.01 8.01 -14.20
C ALA A 580 29.84 8.75 -12.86
N ALA A 581 30.55 8.27 -11.84
CA ALA A 581 30.67 8.90 -10.53
C ALA A 581 32.15 9.09 -10.17
N GLU A 582 32.43 9.91 -9.16
CA GLU A 582 33.78 10.35 -8.79
C GLU A 582 34.78 9.18 -8.56
N LYS A 583 34.29 8.01 -8.12
CA LYS A 583 35.10 6.77 -7.95
C LYS A 583 34.43 5.52 -8.51
N GLY A 584 33.73 5.61 -9.64
CA GLY A 584 33.11 4.45 -10.29
C GLY A 584 31.79 4.77 -10.99
N ALA A 585 30.70 4.14 -10.56
CA ALA A 585 29.39 4.27 -11.20
C ALA A 585 28.29 4.67 -10.20
N ALA A 586 27.44 5.62 -10.59
CA ALA A 586 26.20 5.94 -9.90
C ALA A 586 25.03 5.31 -10.66
N LEU A 587 24.20 4.57 -9.92
CA LEU A 587 23.04 3.85 -10.43
C LEU A 587 21.75 4.54 -10.00
N SER A 588 20.76 4.57 -10.89
CA SER A 588 19.38 4.95 -10.58
C SER A 588 18.39 4.08 -11.36
N TRP A 589 17.19 3.86 -10.82
CA TRP A 589 16.18 3.02 -11.48
C TRP A 589 14.75 3.42 -11.11
N ASN A 590 13.79 2.91 -11.89
CA ASN A 590 12.37 2.96 -11.57
C ASN A 590 11.91 1.62 -10.98
N ALA A 591 10.88 1.66 -10.15
CA ALA A 591 10.25 0.46 -9.61
C ALA A 591 8.79 0.77 -9.27
N LYS A 592 7.90 -0.21 -9.50
CA LYS A 592 6.57 -0.20 -8.89
C LYS A 592 6.72 -0.59 -7.43
N SER A 593 6.29 0.28 -6.52
CA SER A 593 6.35 0.03 -5.08
C SER A 593 4.95 -0.11 -4.51
N ASN A 594 4.75 -1.12 -3.67
CA ASN A 594 3.63 -1.26 -2.77
C ASN A 594 4.14 -1.45 -1.33
N ALA A 595 3.25 -1.52 -0.35
CA ALA A 595 3.62 -1.67 1.06
C ALA A 595 4.32 -3.01 1.39
N TRP A 596 4.35 -3.95 0.44
CA TRP A 596 5.14 -5.18 0.55
C TRP A 596 6.61 -5.01 0.13
N THR A 597 6.99 -3.90 -0.53
CA THR A 597 8.35 -3.66 -1.02
C THR A 597 9.17 -2.90 0.02
N GLY A 598 10.22 -3.54 0.56
CA GLY A 598 11.06 -3.01 1.64
C GLY A 598 12.41 -2.42 1.18
N GLY A 599 12.81 -2.63 -0.07
CA GLY A 599 14.06 -2.10 -0.63
C GLY A 599 14.45 -2.78 -1.93
N PHE A 600 15.74 -2.80 -2.23
CA PHE A 600 16.31 -3.40 -3.44
C PHE A 600 17.59 -4.17 -3.12
N LYS A 601 18.03 -5.01 -4.05
CA LYS A 601 19.37 -5.61 -4.11
C LYS A 601 20.01 -5.29 -5.45
N VAL A 602 21.27 -4.85 -5.41
CA VAL A 602 22.03 -4.47 -6.59
C VAL A 602 23.11 -5.51 -6.85
N TYR A 603 23.22 -5.91 -8.12
CA TYR A 603 24.19 -6.86 -8.61
C TYR A 603 25.01 -6.29 -9.77
N ARG A 604 26.18 -6.86 -10.00
CA ARG A 604 27.08 -6.49 -11.09
C ARG A 604 27.79 -7.70 -11.68
N THR A 605 27.93 -7.74 -13.00
CA THR A 605 28.87 -8.62 -13.72
C THR A 605 29.98 -7.78 -14.37
N LYS A 606 31.13 -8.40 -14.62
CA LYS A 606 32.22 -7.82 -15.44
C LYS A 606 32.18 -8.49 -16.82
N GLY A 607 31.84 -7.75 -17.87
CA GLY A 607 31.53 -8.30 -19.18
C GLY A 607 30.15 -8.99 -19.24
N SER A 608 29.72 -9.36 -20.44
CA SER A 608 28.42 -9.99 -20.69
C SER A 608 28.28 -11.37 -20.04
N ASP A 609 29.40 -12.08 -19.85
CA ASP A 609 29.44 -13.47 -19.36
C ASP A 609 30.08 -13.58 -17.96
N GLY A 610 30.26 -12.46 -17.26
CA GLY A 610 30.86 -12.43 -15.92
C GLY A 610 29.94 -12.97 -14.83
N GLU A 611 30.52 -13.45 -13.72
CA GLU A 611 29.77 -13.88 -12.54
C GLU A 611 28.95 -12.74 -11.93
N LEU A 612 27.68 -13.01 -11.61
CA LEU A 612 26.76 -12.04 -11.00
C LEU A 612 27.08 -11.85 -9.51
N LYS A 613 27.70 -10.73 -9.17
CA LYS A 613 28.13 -10.39 -7.80
C LYS A 613 27.14 -9.43 -7.12
N GLU A 614 26.71 -9.74 -5.89
CA GLU A 614 25.91 -8.82 -5.06
C GLU A 614 26.78 -7.66 -4.54
N LEU A 615 26.29 -6.42 -4.67
CA LEU A 615 27.00 -5.20 -4.25
C LEU A 615 26.40 -4.58 -2.98
N GLY A 616 25.09 -4.68 -2.78
CA GLY A 616 24.42 -4.12 -1.61
C GLY A 616 22.89 -4.11 -1.72
N ALA A 617 22.24 -3.71 -0.61
CA ALA A 617 20.79 -3.72 -0.47
C ALA A 617 20.22 -2.31 -0.10
N PRO A 618 20.18 -1.35 -1.05
CA PRO A 618 19.70 -0.01 -0.78
C PRO A 618 18.18 0.02 -0.53
N LYS A 619 17.73 0.91 0.37
CA LYS A 619 16.31 1.20 0.56
C LYS A 619 15.75 2.15 -0.51
N GLY A 620 16.59 3.05 -1.02
CA GLY A 620 16.25 4.01 -2.08
C GLY A 620 16.43 3.44 -3.49
N LYS A 621 16.07 4.24 -4.50
CA LYS A 621 16.16 3.87 -5.92
C LYS A 621 17.49 4.26 -6.58
N THR A 622 18.53 4.42 -5.76
CA THR A 622 19.87 4.82 -6.18
C THR A 622 20.92 4.00 -5.44
N PHE A 623 22.09 3.83 -6.05
CA PHE A 623 23.22 3.10 -5.46
C PHE A 623 24.52 3.58 -6.08
N GLU A 624 25.59 3.67 -5.28
CA GLU A 624 26.93 4.00 -5.78
C GLU A 624 27.84 2.78 -5.68
N ASP A 625 28.53 2.48 -6.76
CA ASP A 625 29.49 1.39 -6.85
C ASP A 625 30.91 1.93 -7.11
N LYS A 626 31.88 1.34 -6.42
CA LYS A 626 33.28 1.74 -6.51
C LYS A 626 34.02 0.81 -7.47
N LEU A 627 34.63 1.40 -8.51
CA LEU A 627 35.31 0.66 -9.57
C LEU A 627 36.80 1.04 -9.64
N THR A 628 37.65 0.05 -9.90
CA THR A 628 39.11 0.22 -9.94
C THR A 628 39.75 -0.29 -11.23
N GLU A 629 39.04 -1.09 -12.02
CA GLU A 629 39.60 -1.77 -13.20
C GLU A 629 38.88 -1.34 -14.47
N GLU A 630 39.63 -1.19 -15.56
CA GLU A 630 39.05 -0.92 -16.88
C GLU A 630 38.24 -2.11 -17.38
N ALA A 631 36.93 -1.93 -17.49
CA ALA A 631 36.02 -2.94 -18.02
C ALA A 631 34.62 -2.37 -18.29
N THR A 632 33.86 -3.10 -19.10
CA THR A 632 32.40 -2.94 -19.17
C THR A 632 31.75 -3.75 -18.05
N TYR A 633 30.99 -3.07 -17.20
CA TYR A 633 30.20 -3.67 -16.14
C TYR A 633 28.72 -3.68 -16.54
N TYR A 634 27.99 -4.72 -16.15
CA TYR A 634 26.53 -4.76 -16.30
C TYR A 634 25.88 -4.82 -14.93
N TYR A 635 25.00 -3.86 -14.66
CA TYR A 635 24.30 -3.74 -13.38
C TYR A 635 22.88 -4.26 -13.47
N TYR A 636 22.48 -5.02 -12.46
CA TYR A 636 21.13 -5.55 -12.31
C TYR A 636 20.57 -5.13 -10.95
N VAL A 637 19.27 -4.91 -10.87
CA VAL A 637 18.59 -4.59 -9.61
C VAL A 637 17.39 -5.51 -9.46
N ALA A 638 17.20 -6.05 -8.26
CA ALA A 638 16.00 -6.76 -7.86
C ALA A 638 15.29 -5.99 -6.74
N GLY A 639 13.95 -5.99 -6.74
CA GLY A 639 13.19 -5.52 -5.58
C GLY A 639 13.27 -6.52 -4.43
N LEU A 640 13.25 -6.01 -3.19
CA LEU A 640 13.27 -6.82 -1.97
C LEU A 640 11.99 -6.56 -1.18
N SER A 641 11.32 -7.63 -0.76
CA SER A 641 10.12 -7.53 0.08
C SER A 641 10.46 -7.08 1.50
N VAL A 642 9.46 -6.67 2.26
CA VAL A 642 9.60 -6.40 3.71
C VAL A 642 10.10 -7.62 4.50
N SER A 643 9.79 -8.84 4.03
CA SER A 643 10.29 -10.10 4.60
C SER A 643 11.66 -10.53 4.07
N GLY A 644 12.28 -9.75 3.18
CA GLY A 644 13.58 -10.06 2.58
C GLY A 644 13.51 -11.00 1.36
N ALA A 645 12.31 -11.32 0.87
CA ALA A 645 12.14 -12.11 -0.35
C ALA A 645 12.51 -11.28 -1.59
N GLN A 646 13.37 -11.82 -2.44
CA GLN A 646 13.88 -11.13 -3.62
C GLN A 646 13.02 -11.39 -4.86
N GLY A 647 12.63 -10.32 -5.55
CA GLY A 647 11.94 -10.38 -6.84
C GLY A 647 12.88 -10.72 -8.01
N GLY A 648 12.35 -10.63 -9.24
CA GLY A 648 13.16 -10.85 -10.44
C GLY A 648 14.24 -9.77 -10.63
N LEU A 649 15.32 -10.12 -11.33
CA LEU A 649 16.33 -9.17 -11.78
C LEU A 649 15.78 -8.37 -12.96
N SER A 650 16.04 -7.08 -12.92
CA SER A 650 15.87 -6.16 -14.05
C SER A 650 16.61 -6.61 -15.32
N LEU A 651 16.31 -5.94 -16.44
CA LEU A 651 17.26 -5.89 -17.55
C LEU A 651 18.55 -5.18 -17.11
N PRO A 652 19.72 -5.57 -17.64
CA PRO A 652 20.99 -4.96 -17.23
C PRO A 652 21.17 -3.55 -17.78
N ALA A 653 21.88 -2.71 -17.03
CA ALA A 653 22.46 -1.46 -17.51
C ALA A 653 23.98 -1.63 -17.69
N GLY A 654 24.46 -1.52 -18.93
CA GLY A 654 25.88 -1.55 -19.24
C GLY A 654 26.56 -0.21 -18.94
N PHE A 655 27.75 -0.27 -18.34
CA PHE A 655 28.59 0.88 -18.03
C PHE A 655 30.05 0.53 -18.28
N TYR A 656 30.68 1.19 -19.24
CA TYR A 656 32.11 1.08 -19.44
C TYR A 656 32.83 2.05 -18.50
N TYR A 657 33.67 1.50 -17.64
CA TYR A 657 34.52 2.27 -16.74
C TYR A 657 35.96 2.21 -17.23
N LYS A 658 36.55 3.39 -17.43
CA LYS A 658 37.98 3.55 -17.66
C LYS A 658 38.58 4.26 -16.45
N PRO A 659 39.49 3.62 -15.68
CA PRO A 659 40.26 4.30 -14.65
C PRO A 659 40.99 5.49 -15.26
N PRO A 660 41.14 6.62 -14.54
CA PRO A 660 41.88 7.76 -15.06
C PRO A 660 43.30 7.33 -15.47
N GLU A 661 43.64 7.45 -16.76
CA GLU A 661 45.01 7.23 -17.24
C GLU A 661 45.88 8.45 -16.86
N ALA A 662 47.10 8.16 -16.40
CA ALA A 662 48.11 9.20 -16.16
C ALA A 662 48.45 9.92 -17.48
N PRO A 663 48.53 11.27 -17.52
CA PRO A 663 48.59 11.99 -18.79
C PRO A 663 49.96 11.83 -19.48
N ALA A 664 49.94 11.46 -20.77
CA ALA A 664 51.08 11.48 -21.69
C ALA A 664 50.94 12.64 -22.70
N ALA A 665 52.09 13.20 -23.11
CA ALA A 665 52.25 14.44 -23.85
C ALA A 665 52.13 14.30 -25.39
N GLU A 666 51.61 15.32 -26.09
CA GLU A 666 52.36 16.14 -27.09
C GLU A 666 51.52 17.21 -27.85
N ALA A 667 52.20 18.35 -28.08
CA ALA A 667 52.27 19.24 -29.26
C ALA A 667 51.11 20.16 -29.76
N SER A 668 51.24 21.43 -29.35
CA SER A 668 51.29 22.73 -30.09
C SER A 668 50.32 23.09 -31.23
N ALA A 669 49.70 24.29 -31.13
CA ALA A 669 49.73 25.32 -32.18
C ALA A 669 49.30 26.72 -31.67
N ALA A 670 50.26 27.66 -31.74
CA ALA A 670 50.24 29.13 -31.85
C ALA A 670 48.94 29.94 -31.65
N GLY A 671 48.97 30.89 -30.69
CA GLY A 671 49.40 32.26 -30.98
C GLY A 671 48.33 33.36 -30.87
N GLY A 672 48.58 34.34 -29.99
CA GLY A 672 48.14 35.73 -30.24
C GLY A 672 47.91 36.58 -28.99
N SER A 673 48.95 37.32 -28.58
CA SER A 673 48.93 38.26 -27.46
C SER A 673 47.89 39.38 -27.58
N LYS A 674 47.10 39.59 -26.53
CA LYS A 674 46.68 40.92 -26.05
C LYS A 674 46.70 40.91 -24.53
N ASN A 675 47.28 41.94 -23.92
CA ASN A 675 47.34 42.13 -22.48
C ASN A 675 45.93 42.15 -21.87
N VAL A 676 45.48 41.00 -21.40
CA VAL A 676 44.30 40.81 -20.55
C VAL A 676 44.80 40.07 -19.31
N ALA A 677 44.24 40.36 -18.12
CA ALA A 677 44.63 39.65 -16.90
C ALA A 677 44.48 38.12 -17.11
N PRO A 678 45.45 37.30 -16.66
CA PRO A 678 45.47 35.85 -16.91
C PRO A 678 44.14 35.15 -16.62
N MET A 679 43.52 35.54 -15.50
CA MET A 679 42.16 35.17 -15.13
C MET A 679 41.36 36.42 -14.82
N GLU A 680 40.12 36.50 -15.30
CA GLU A 680 39.22 37.63 -15.05
C GLU A 680 37.81 37.18 -14.64
N ILE A 681 37.12 38.04 -13.90
CA ILE A 681 35.68 37.91 -13.62
C ILE A 681 34.94 38.73 -14.68
N VAL A 682 34.18 38.07 -15.55
CA VAL A 682 33.41 38.72 -16.62
C VAL A 682 32.04 39.14 -16.06
N ALA A 683 31.68 40.40 -16.33
CA ALA A 683 30.48 41.15 -15.93
C ALA A 683 29.41 40.35 -15.13
N PRO A 684 29.30 40.57 -13.81
CA PRO A 684 28.26 39.94 -13.00
C PRO A 684 26.87 40.45 -13.35
N ALA A 685 25.99 39.57 -13.81
CA ALA A 685 24.55 39.81 -13.71
C ALA A 685 24.09 39.32 -12.33
N LEU A 686 24.37 40.12 -11.29
CA LEU A 686 23.88 39.84 -9.94
C LEU A 686 22.42 40.25 -9.86
N ASN A 687 21.55 39.31 -9.47
CA ASN A 687 20.13 39.58 -9.29
C ASN A 687 19.92 40.49 -8.07
N TYR A 688 18.74 41.12 -7.99
CA TYR A 688 18.31 41.78 -6.76
C TYR A 688 18.26 40.78 -5.59
N ILE A 689 18.77 41.19 -4.44
CA ILE A 689 18.70 40.40 -3.21
C ILE A 689 17.48 40.86 -2.41
N PHE A 690 16.52 39.98 -2.23
CA PHE A 690 15.35 40.23 -1.38
C PHE A 690 15.70 39.90 0.06
N SER A 691 15.66 40.88 0.95
CA SER A 691 16.06 40.70 2.35
C SER A 691 15.25 39.62 3.08
N ALA A 692 13.95 39.50 2.78
CA ALA A 692 13.09 38.44 3.35
C ALA A 692 13.47 37.02 2.88
N ASN A 693 14.11 36.87 1.71
CA ASN A 693 14.52 35.59 1.13
C ASN A 693 15.90 35.12 1.64
N TYR A 694 16.47 35.72 2.67
CA TYR A 694 17.86 35.44 3.07
C TYR A 694 18.16 33.96 3.36
N LYS A 695 17.18 33.19 3.83
CA LYS A 695 17.27 31.72 4.02
C LYS A 695 17.20 30.94 2.71
N TYR A 696 16.42 31.40 1.74
CA TYR A 696 16.32 30.79 0.40
C TYR A 696 17.69 30.75 -0.29
N TYR A 697 18.51 31.80 -0.08
CA TYR A 697 19.85 31.91 -0.68
C TYR A 697 20.91 30.97 -0.10
N GLN A 698 20.60 30.25 1.00
CA GLN A 698 21.45 29.18 1.51
C GLN A 698 21.44 27.94 0.61
N LYS A 699 20.33 27.72 -0.10
CA LYS A 699 20.09 26.55 -0.96
C LYS A 699 20.08 26.90 -2.45
N ASN A 700 19.90 28.18 -2.77
CA ASN A 700 19.76 28.68 -4.13
C ASN A 700 20.75 29.83 -4.36
N PRO A 701 21.45 29.89 -5.50
CA PRO A 701 22.44 30.93 -5.72
C PRO A 701 21.79 32.32 -5.82
N VAL A 702 22.44 33.34 -5.24
CA VAL A 702 22.03 34.76 -5.36
C VAL A 702 22.24 35.30 -6.78
N GLY A 703 23.08 34.63 -7.57
CA GLY A 703 23.37 34.96 -8.95
C GLY A 703 24.42 34.02 -9.53
N GLN A 704 24.84 34.28 -10.75
CA GLN A 704 25.94 33.56 -11.40
C GLN A 704 26.94 34.56 -11.94
N ILE A 705 28.23 34.20 -11.92
CA ILE A 705 29.29 35.00 -12.52
C ILE A 705 30.18 34.13 -13.40
N ALA A 706 30.66 34.72 -14.47
CA ALA A 706 31.56 34.08 -15.39
C ALA A 706 33.01 34.30 -14.97
N VAL A 707 33.78 33.23 -14.89
CA VAL A 707 35.24 33.26 -14.75
C VAL A 707 35.85 32.90 -16.10
N LYS A 708 36.71 33.77 -16.62
CA LYS A 708 37.33 33.59 -17.94
C LYS A 708 38.85 33.48 -17.81
N ASN A 709 39.38 32.49 -18.50
CA ASN A 709 40.81 32.30 -18.69
C ASN A 709 41.24 32.98 -20.00
N ASN A 710 42.14 33.95 -19.91
CA ASN A 710 42.65 34.69 -21.07
C ASN A 710 44.04 34.23 -21.52
N THR A 711 44.60 33.18 -20.91
CA THR A 711 45.89 32.63 -21.29
C THR A 711 45.76 31.41 -22.19
N GLU A 712 46.90 30.97 -22.71
CA GLU A 712 47.08 29.73 -23.48
C GLU A 712 47.31 28.50 -22.56
N THR A 713 47.17 28.66 -21.24
CA THR A 713 47.42 27.60 -20.24
C THR A 713 46.18 27.33 -19.40
N ASP A 714 45.90 26.07 -19.08
CA ASP A 714 44.78 25.71 -18.21
C ASP A 714 45.06 26.10 -16.75
N PHE A 715 44.03 26.51 -16.02
CA PHE A 715 44.12 26.73 -14.57
C PHE A 715 43.29 25.68 -13.83
N SER A 716 43.92 24.95 -12.92
CA SER A 716 43.24 23.99 -12.05
C SER A 716 42.99 24.56 -10.67
N ASN A 717 41.94 24.06 -9.99
CA ASN A 717 41.57 24.47 -8.63
C ASN A 717 41.36 25.98 -8.47
N VAL A 718 40.76 26.62 -9.47
CA VAL A 718 40.44 28.05 -9.43
C VAL A 718 39.37 28.27 -8.38
N LYS A 719 39.68 29.04 -7.34
CA LYS A 719 38.77 29.30 -6.23
C LYS A 719 38.13 30.67 -6.39
N LEU A 720 36.81 30.72 -6.33
CA LEU A 720 36.02 31.94 -6.33
C LEU A 720 35.32 32.11 -4.98
N SER A 721 35.70 33.15 -4.25
CA SER A 721 35.12 33.52 -2.96
C SER A 721 34.13 34.68 -3.14
N PHE A 722 32.91 34.54 -2.64
CA PHE A 722 31.91 35.60 -2.58
C PHE A 722 31.69 36.02 -1.12
N PHE A 723 31.80 37.32 -0.86
CA PHE A 723 31.59 37.85 0.48
C PHE A 723 30.75 39.11 0.45
N PHE A 724 29.68 39.10 1.24
CA PHE A 724 28.82 40.25 1.41
C PHE A 724 29.02 40.83 2.81
N LYS A 725 29.84 41.88 2.86
CA LYS A 725 30.32 42.47 4.10
C LYS A 725 29.15 42.85 5.02
N ASP A 726 29.31 42.59 6.32
CA ASP A 726 28.33 42.81 7.40
C ASP A 726 27.09 41.89 7.39
N PHE A 727 26.77 41.28 6.25
CA PHE A 727 25.61 40.39 6.06
C PHE A 727 25.97 38.92 5.91
N MET A 728 27.25 38.58 5.75
CA MET A 728 27.77 37.22 5.81
C MET A 728 28.79 37.12 6.93
N ASP A 729 28.76 36.04 7.70
CA ASP A 729 29.74 35.81 8.77
C ASP A 729 31.07 35.30 8.20
N PHE A 730 31.02 34.56 7.09
CA PHE A 730 32.18 34.02 6.36
C PHE A 730 31.96 34.12 4.84
N PRO A 731 33.02 34.28 4.03
CA PRO A 731 32.93 34.16 2.58
C PRO A 731 32.48 32.75 2.16
N SER A 732 31.72 32.66 1.07
CA SER A 732 31.37 31.40 0.42
C SER A 732 32.36 31.11 -0.70
N ASP A 733 32.94 29.92 -0.67
CA ASP A 733 33.97 29.50 -1.62
C ASP A 733 33.41 28.47 -2.61
N THR A 734 33.64 28.70 -3.90
CA THR A 734 33.36 27.74 -4.97
C THR A 734 34.65 27.41 -5.69
N VAL A 735 35.03 26.13 -5.73
CA VAL A 735 36.22 25.67 -6.45
C VAL A 735 35.79 25.16 -7.83
N VAL A 736 36.35 25.77 -8.87
CA VAL A 736 36.25 25.32 -10.24
C VAL A 736 37.45 24.41 -10.52
N PRO A 737 37.24 23.09 -10.74
CA PRO A 737 38.34 22.14 -10.86
C PRO A 737 39.30 22.47 -12.00
N GLU A 738 38.77 22.97 -13.11
CA GLU A 738 39.55 23.36 -14.30
C GLU A 738 38.86 24.50 -15.06
N VAL A 739 39.63 25.51 -15.46
CA VAL A 739 39.22 26.54 -16.41
C VAL A 739 40.20 26.50 -17.59
N LYS A 740 39.75 25.95 -18.72
CA LYS A 740 40.59 25.72 -19.90
C LYS A 740 41.08 27.02 -20.53
N ALA A 741 42.23 26.97 -21.18
CA ALA A 741 42.80 28.07 -21.97
C ALA A 741 41.74 28.71 -22.89
N GLY A 742 41.63 30.04 -22.85
CA GLY A 742 40.69 30.83 -23.66
C GLY A 742 39.19 30.62 -23.36
N SER A 743 38.82 29.78 -22.37
CA SER A 743 37.43 29.43 -22.07
C SER A 743 36.82 30.27 -20.94
N GLN A 744 35.49 30.24 -20.85
CA GLN A 744 34.70 30.86 -19.80
C GLN A 744 33.84 29.81 -19.11
N VAL A 745 33.77 29.87 -17.78
CA VAL A 745 32.95 28.98 -16.95
C VAL A 745 32.02 29.82 -16.08
N ASP A 746 30.72 29.52 -16.12
CA ASP A 746 29.74 30.14 -15.25
C ASP A 746 29.75 29.47 -13.87
N VAL A 747 29.90 30.29 -12.83
CA VAL A 747 30.02 29.85 -11.44
C VAL A 747 28.85 30.41 -10.63
N PRO A 748 28.02 29.55 -10.02
CA PRO A 748 26.94 29.99 -9.15
C PRO A 748 27.48 30.60 -7.85
N LEU A 749 26.86 31.68 -7.41
CA LEU A 749 27.21 32.36 -6.16
C LEU A 749 26.25 31.95 -5.05
N SER A 750 26.73 31.13 -4.12
CA SER A 750 25.98 30.79 -2.91
C SER A 750 26.18 31.86 -1.84
N ALA A 751 25.17 32.18 -1.04
CA ALA A 751 25.28 33.18 0.03
C ALA A 751 24.58 32.73 1.31
N THR A 752 25.34 32.58 2.39
CA THR A 752 24.78 32.36 3.73
C THR A 752 24.63 33.69 4.44
N LEU A 753 23.50 34.35 4.23
CA LEU A 753 23.19 35.66 4.82
C LEU A 753 22.77 35.52 6.29
N ASN A 754 23.22 36.44 7.14
CA ASN A 754 22.83 36.55 8.54
C ASN A 754 21.62 37.49 8.71
N ASN A 755 20.99 37.47 9.88
CA ASN A 755 19.74 38.20 10.14
C ASN A 755 19.86 39.73 10.02
N ARG A 756 21.07 40.31 10.00
CA ARG A 756 21.25 41.77 9.86
C ARG A 756 20.72 42.28 8.53
N ILE A 757 20.57 41.42 7.52
CA ILE A 757 19.98 41.77 6.24
C ILE A 757 18.53 42.29 6.40
N LEU A 758 17.82 41.85 7.45
CA LEU A 758 16.48 42.33 7.78
C LEU A 758 16.47 43.76 8.37
N ASN A 759 17.62 44.37 8.62
CA ASN A 759 17.72 45.78 9.02
C ASN A 759 17.59 46.74 7.83
N ILE A 760 17.66 46.23 6.60
CA ILE A 760 17.47 47.04 5.38
C ILE A 760 15.97 47.35 5.23
N THR A 761 15.59 48.60 5.45
CA THR A 761 14.20 49.08 5.35
C THR A 761 13.89 49.78 4.04
N GLU A 762 14.92 50.16 3.28
CA GLU A 762 14.82 50.83 1.98
C GLU A 762 15.78 50.17 0.98
N ASP A 763 15.41 50.18 -0.30
CA ASP A 763 16.24 49.68 -1.39
C ASP A 763 17.63 50.33 -1.40
N THR A 764 18.67 49.55 -1.11
CA THR A 764 20.01 50.08 -0.88
C THR A 764 21.05 49.31 -1.71
N PRO A 765 21.91 49.99 -2.48
CA PRO A 765 23.07 49.35 -3.10
C PRO A 765 24.15 49.08 -2.04
N ILE A 766 24.53 47.82 -1.87
CA ILE A 766 25.53 47.40 -0.88
C ILE A 766 26.70 46.73 -1.60
N GLN A 767 27.94 47.01 -1.16
CA GLN A 767 29.13 46.46 -1.78
C GLN A 767 29.32 44.97 -1.42
N CYS A 768 29.43 44.11 -2.44
CA CYS A 768 29.94 42.75 -2.31
C CYS A 768 31.38 42.65 -2.82
N GLN A 769 32.12 41.71 -2.26
CA GLN A 769 33.49 41.39 -2.64
C GLN A 769 33.52 40.02 -3.33
N LEU A 770 34.08 39.98 -4.53
CA LEU A 770 34.36 38.76 -5.29
C LEU A 770 35.87 38.58 -5.38
N THR A 771 36.39 37.49 -4.81
CA THR A 771 37.83 37.22 -4.78
C THR A 771 38.12 35.94 -5.55
N LEU A 772 38.81 36.08 -6.68
CA LEU A 772 39.30 34.97 -7.48
C LEU A 772 40.73 34.63 -7.07
N THR A 773 40.98 33.38 -6.73
CA THR A 773 42.30 32.86 -6.35
C THR A 773 42.69 31.73 -7.30
N TYR A 774 43.86 31.85 -7.91
CA TYR A 774 44.40 30.88 -8.86
C TYR A 774 45.92 30.81 -8.73
N TYR A 775 46.54 29.74 -9.20
CA TYR A 775 47.98 29.56 -9.13
C TYR A 775 48.60 29.77 -10.51
N GLN A 776 49.59 30.64 -10.59
CA GLN A 776 50.37 30.88 -11.81
C GLN A 776 51.85 30.74 -11.47
N ASP A 777 52.56 29.88 -12.21
CA ASP A 777 53.98 29.57 -11.98
C ASP A 777 54.30 29.08 -10.55
N GLY A 778 53.35 28.41 -9.91
CA GLY A 778 53.47 27.93 -8.53
C GLY A 778 53.23 29.00 -7.45
N GLU A 779 53.00 30.25 -7.83
CA GLU A 779 52.63 31.33 -6.92
C GLU A 779 51.11 31.52 -6.89
N GLU A 780 50.54 31.68 -5.70
CA GLU A 780 49.15 32.07 -5.53
C GLU A 780 48.95 33.52 -6.01
N LYS A 781 48.01 33.71 -6.94
CA LYS A 781 47.55 35.01 -7.41
C LYS A 781 46.10 35.21 -6.99
N THR A 782 45.81 36.43 -6.54
CA THR A 782 44.47 36.82 -6.10
C THR A 782 44.03 38.07 -6.84
N PHE A 783 42.79 38.06 -7.31
CA PHE A 783 42.13 39.21 -7.90
C PHE A 783 40.81 39.48 -7.16
N THR A 784 40.63 40.69 -6.68
CA THR A 784 39.41 41.10 -5.97
C THR A 784 38.64 42.14 -6.78
N LEU A 785 37.35 41.90 -6.96
CA LEU A 785 36.40 42.81 -7.58
C LEU A 785 35.30 43.19 -6.58
N ASN A 786 35.16 44.49 -6.33
CA ASN A 786 34.04 45.01 -5.55
C ASN A 786 32.92 45.45 -6.49
N LYS A 787 31.68 45.03 -6.20
CA LYS A 787 30.50 45.41 -6.98
C LYS A 787 29.34 45.78 -6.05
N PRO A 788 28.60 46.85 -6.34
CA PRO A 788 27.34 47.10 -5.66
C PRO A 788 26.30 46.07 -6.12
N VAL A 789 25.58 45.48 -5.17
CA VAL A 789 24.37 44.69 -5.39
C VAL A 789 23.22 45.44 -4.76
N LYS A 790 22.12 45.61 -5.51
CA LYS A 790 20.92 46.24 -4.97
C LYS A 790 20.20 45.24 -4.07
N VAL A 791 20.16 45.56 -2.77
CA VAL A 791 19.39 44.83 -1.76
C VAL A 791 18.08 45.55 -1.56
N LEU A 792 16.99 44.82 -1.72
CA LEU A 792 15.65 45.37 -1.57
C LEU A 792 15.23 45.36 -0.11
N SER A 793 14.31 46.26 0.24
CA SER A 793 13.75 46.37 1.59
C SER A 793 13.32 45.00 2.16
N LYS A 794 13.37 44.84 3.48
CA LYS A 794 12.81 43.68 4.20
C LYS A 794 11.33 43.43 3.93
N ASN A 795 10.61 44.43 3.43
CA ASN A 795 9.21 44.36 3.04
C ASN A 795 9.02 44.01 1.56
N ALA A 796 10.08 44.05 0.75
CA ALA A 796 9.96 43.85 -0.70
C ALA A 796 9.67 42.38 -1.06
N ILE A 797 8.73 42.19 -1.99
CA ILE A 797 8.38 40.90 -2.59
C ILE A 797 8.23 41.05 -4.11
N VAL A 798 8.33 39.93 -4.83
CA VAL A 798 7.97 39.83 -6.24
C VAL A 798 7.05 38.63 -6.43
N TRP A 799 6.04 38.80 -7.30
CA TRP A 799 4.95 37.84 -7.49
C TRP A 799 5.18 36.81 -8.60
N ASP A 800 6.44 36.54 -8.97
CA ASP A 800 6.81 35.47 -9.91
C ASP A 800 6.44 34.07 -9.37
N LYS A 801 6.48 33.93 -8.04
CA LYS A 801 6.05 32.76 -7.28
C LYS A 801 5.23 33.23 -6.08
N PRO A 802 3.88 33.12 -6.12
CA PRO A 802 3.02 33.54 -5.00
C PRO A 802 3.32 32.84 -3.67
N ALA A 803 3.94 31.65 -3.70
CA ALA A 803 4.44 30.95 -2.52
C ALA A 803 5.49 31.75 -1.71
N ARG A 804 6.12 32.77 -2.32
CA ARG A 804 7.11 33.64 -1.66
C ARG A 804 6.52 34.43 -0.49
N LEU A 805 5.20 34.65 -0.47
CA LEU A 805 4.52 35.27 0.68
C LEU A 805 4.77 34.51 1.99
N ALA A 806 5.10 33.21 1.93
CA ALA A 806 5.41 32.39 3.08
C ALA A 806 6.61 32.89 3.91
N ASN A 807 7.54 33.68 3.33
CA ASN A 807 8.61 34.33 4.10
C ASN A 807 8.06 35.29 5.17
N PHE A 808 6.89 35.90 4.93
CA PHE A 808 6.23 36.85 5.82
C PHE A 808 5.27 36.17 6.82
N ILE A 809 4.99 34.87 6.66
CA ILE A 809 4.08 34.14 7.54
C ILE A 809 4.87 33.63 8.75
N THR A 810 4.93 34.40 9.83
CA THR A 810 5.88 34.21 10.95
C THR A 810 5.20 33.77 12.26
N PRO A 811 4.71 32.52 12.40
CA PRO A 811 3.89 32.11 13.55
C PRO A 811 4.66 32.06 14.88
N LYS A 812 5.99 32.06 14.82
CA LYS A 812 6.88 32.07 16.00
C LYS A 812 7.28 33.48 16.43
N ASP A 813 6.75 34.50 15.77
CA ASP A 813 6.96 35.89 16.12
C ASP A 813 6.31 36.22 17.49
N THR A 814 7.06 36.80 18.44
CA THR A 814 6.61 36.96 19.83
C THR A 814 5.36 37.83 20.01
N PRO A 815 5.16 38.99 19.32
CA PRO A 815 3.93 39.75 19.45
C PRO A 815 2.72 39.01 18.88
N VAL A 816 2.90 38.31 17.75
CA VAL A 816 1.88 37.46 17.13
C VAL A 816 1.48 36.34 18.09
N PHE A 817 2.45 35.61 18.62
CA PHE A 817 2.20 34.51 19.56
C PHE A 817 1.49 35.01 20.82
N GLY A 818 1.85 36.20 21.32
CA GLY A 818 1.14 36.89 22.40
C GLY A 818 -0.32 37.18 22.06
N PHE A 819 -0.60 37.70 20.85
CA PHE A 819 -1.96 37.98 20.38
C PHE A 819 -2.81 36.70 20.25
N SER A 820 -2.26 35.64 19.63
CA SER A 820 -2.93 34.33 19.56
C SER A 820 -3.26 33.79 20.94
N ARG A 821 -2.31 33.87 21.89
CA ARG A 821 -2.54 33.42 23.27
C ARG A 821 -3.63 34.23 23.97
N PHE A 822 -3.68 35.55 23.76
CA PHE A 822 -4.76 36.39 24.27
C PHE A 822 -6.12 35.91 23.75
N ALA A 823 -6.26 35.74 22.44
CA ALA A 823 -7.52 35.33 21.81
C ALA A 823 -7.99 33.98 22.36
N LEU A 824 -7.08 33.01 22.49
CA LEU A 824 -7.42 31.64 22.91
C LEU A 824 -7.60 31.46 24.42
N ASN A 825 -7.30 32.47 25.25
CA ASN A 825 -7.38 32.34 26.71
C ASN A 825 -8.80 32.01 27.22
N GLU A 826 -9.85 32.40 26.48
CA GLU A 826 -11.25 32.12 26.83
C GLU A 826 -11.87 30.94 26.05
N LYS A 827 -11.06 30.18 25.31
CA LYS A 827 -11.54 29.13 24.39
C LYS A 827 -12.50 28.15 25.06
N GLY A 828 -12.17 27.62 26.24
CA GLY A 828 -13.04 26.67 26.95
C GLY A 828 -14.44 27.20 27.27
N LYS A 829 -14.58 28.50 27.61
CA LYS A 829 -15.91 29.10 27.86
C LYS A 829 -16.69 29.34 26.57
N LEU A 830 -15.99 29.58 25.47
CA LEU A 830 -16.59 29.83 24.16
C LEU A 830 -16.96 28.52 23.46
N GLU A 831 -16.23 27.43 23.71
CA GLU A 831 -16.59 26.07 23.31
C GLU A 831 -17.94 25.66 23.90
N GLU A 832 -18.18 25.95 25.18
CA GLU A 832 -19.49 25.73 25.82
C GLU A 832 -20.62 26.56 25.19
N ALA A 833 -20.30 27.78 24.71
CA ALA A 833 -21.27 28.68 24.11
C ALA A 833 -21.56 28.40 22.62
N ALA A 834 -20.63 27.73 21.93
CA ALA A 834 -20.74 27.38 20.51
C ALA A 834 -20.37 25.91 20.25
N PRO A 835 -21.04 24.94 20.91
CA PRO A 835 -20.66 23.52 20.88
C PRO A 835 -20.89 22.86 19.51
N PHE A 836 -21.57 23.55 18.59
CA PHE A 836 -21.84 23.07 17.24
C PHE A 836 -20.69 23.34 16.26
N LEU A 837 -19.70 24.16 16.63
CA LEU A 837 -18.49 24.40 15.85
C LEU A 837 -17.39 23.46 16.33
N ASN A 838 -16.63 22.87 15.41
CA ASN A 838 -15.42 22.16 15.83
C ASN A 838 -14.31 23.12 16.27
N GLU A 839 -13.28 22.53 16.88
CA GLU A 839 -12.17 23.24 17.49
C GLU A 839 -11.49 24.25 16.55
N ASN A 840 -11.14 23.83 15.33
CA ASN A 840 -10.43 24.70 14.38
C ASN A 840 -11.32 25.83 13.86
N THR A 841 -12.61 25.59 13.68
CA THR A 841 -13.56 26.60 13.21
C THR A 841 -13.82 27.64 14.29
N LEU A 842 -14.01 27.21 15.55
CA LEU A 842 -14.13 28.13 16.68
C LEU A 842 -12.85 28.94 16.90
N THR A 843 -11.68 28.29 16.81
CA THR A 843 -10.37 28.94 16.91
C THR A 843 -10.24 30.05 15.86
N SER A 844 -10.64 29.77 14.62
CA SER A 844 -10.56 30.73 13.52
C SER A 844 -11.55 31.89 13.68
N LEU A 845 -12.78 31.60 14.15
CA LEU A 845 -13.77 32.61 14.51
C LEU A 845 -13.24 33.55 15.62
N MET A 846 -12.61 32.98 16.65
CA MET A 846 -12.02 33.75 17.75
C MET A 846 -10.90 34.68 17.28
N ILE A 847 -10.02 34.21 16.39
CA ILE A 847 -8.96 35.05 15.81
C ILE A 847 -9.57 36.18 14.96
N TRP A 848 -10.58 35.87 14.14
CA TRP A 848 -11.30 36.87 13.34
C TRP A 848 -11.91 37.98 14.20
N GLU A 849 -12.67 37.62 15.24
CA GLU A 849 -13.33 38.60 16.10
C GLU A 849 -12.34 39.35 17.01
N ALA A 850 -11.23 38.72 17.41
CA ALA A 850 -10.17 39.42 18.14
C ALA A 850 -9.53 40.52 17.29
N LEU A 851 -9.27 40.26 16.01
CA LEU A 851 -8.75 41.27 15.07
C LEU A 851 -9.78 42.35 14.77
N GLY A 852 -11.05 41.99 14.63
CA GLY A 852 -12.16 42.95 14.49
C GLY A 852 -12.26 43.88 15.69
N GLU A 853 -12.19 43.36 16.92
CA GLU A 853 -12.22 44.16 18.14
C GLU A 853 -10.93 44.98 18.33
N GLN A 854 -9.78 44.49 17.88
CA GLN A 854 -8.53 45.28 17.86
C GLN A 854 -8.66 46.55 17.01
N GLY A 855 -9.61 46.56 16.07
CA GLY A 855 -9.85 47.61 15.10
C GLY A 855 -9.06 47.43 13.80
N LEU A 856 -8.71 46.19 13.43
CA LEU A 856 -8.05 45.92 12.16
C LEU A 856 -8.98 46.30 11.00
N SER A 857 -8.44 46.99 9.99
CA SER A 857 -9.18 47.45 8.83
C SER A 857 -8.43 47.17 7.53
N TYR A 858 -9.17 46.90 6.46
CA TYR A 858 -8.61 46.82 5.11
C TYR A 858 -8.34 48.22 4.56
N LEU A 859 -7.15 48.42 4.02
CA LEU A 859 -6.74 49.65 3.33
C LEU A 859 -6.17 49.25 1.96
N ALA A 860 -6.89 49.57 0.88
CA ALA A 860 -6.43 49.25 -0.46
C ALA A 860 -5.17 50.06 -0.83
N ASP A 861 -4.19 49.41 -1.45
CA ASP A 861 -2.99 50.09 -1.97
C ASP A 861 -3.37 50.98 -3.18
N PRO A 862 -2.99 52.28 -3.18
CA PRO A 862 -3.18 53.17 -4.34
C PRO A 862 -2.49 52.70 -5.63
N VAL A 863 -1.46 51.86 -5.54
CA VAL A 863 -0.88 51.12 -6.67
C VAL A 863 -1.25 49.67 -6.42
N SER A 864 -1.80 48.90 -7.36
CA SER A 864 -2.09 47.47 -7.09
C SER A 864 -1.17 46.60 -7.94
N PRO A 865 0.07 46.34 -7.48
CA PRO A 865 1.05 45.60 -8.28
C PRO A 865 0.54 44.18 -8.55
N TYR A 866 -0.07 43.51 -7.56
CA TYR A 866 -0.69 42.19 -7.71
C TYR A 866 -1.75 42.13 -8.84
N ALA A 867 -2.60 43.15 -8.98
CA ALA A 867 -3.64 43.18 -10.01
C ALA A 867 -3.11 43.47 -11.42
N SER A 868 -1.92 44.09 -11.53
CA SER A 868 -1.34 44.56 -12.80
C SER A 868 -0.63 43.46 -13.64
N LEU A 869 -0.45 42.25 -13.08
CA LEU A 869 0.37 41.15 -13.61
C LEU A 869 -0.10 40.50 -14.93
N LYS A 870 -1.28 40.82 -15.47
CA LYS A 870 -1.77 40.21 -16.73
C LYS A 870 -1.68 41.11 -17.97
N SER A 871 -0.91 42.21 -17.92
CA SER A 871 -0.68 43.05 -19.12
C SER A 871 0.78 43.27 -19.52
N SER A 872 1.77 42.84 -18.73
CA SER A 872 3.18 42.98 -19.08
C SER A 872 4.01 41.76 -18.65
N SER A 873 5.12 41.52 -19.37
CA SER A 873 6.13 40.50 -19.04
C SER A 873 7.16 41.01 -18.02
N GLU A 874 6.84 42.09 -17.30
CA GLU A 874 7.75 42.78 -16.39
C GLU A 874 7.66 42.23 -14.96
N MET A 875 8.80 42.23 -14.28
CA MET A 875 8.91 41.86 -12.87
C MET A 875 8.21 42.91 -12.01
N VAL A 876 7.06 42.56 -11.42
CA VAL A 876 6.29 43.46 -10.57
C VAL A 876 6.78 43.37 -9.13
N LEU A 877 7.42 44.44 -8.66
CA LEU A 877 7.88 44.62 -7.28
C LEU A 877 6.72 45.12 -6.41
N ASP A 878 6.56 44.54 -5.23
CA ASP A 878 5.50 44.87 -4.26
C ASP A 878 6.05 44.91 -2.82
N THR A 879 5.27 45.40 -1.87
CA THR A 879 5.67 45.52 -0.45
C THR A 879 4.67 44.92 0.51
N VAL A 880 5.10 43.89 1.26
CA VAL A 880 4.31 43.21 2.29
C VAL A 880 4.77 43.63 3.68
N GLN A 881 3.84 44.00 4.55
CA GLN A 881 4.04 44.23 5.97
C GLN A 881 4.20 42.91 6.73
N PHE A 882 5.17 42.85 7.65
CA PHE A 882 5.22 41.73 8.59
C PHE A 882 3.99 41.74 9.51
N PRO A 883 3.44 40.57 9.90
CA PRO A 883 2.26 40.46 10.76
C PRO A 883 2.30 41.32 12.02
N ARG A 884 3.46 41.43 12.70
CA ARG A 884 3.62 42.34 13.86
C ARG A 884 3.39 43.82 13.55
N SER A 885 3.73 44.25 12.33
CA SER A 885 3.55 45.62 11.86
C SER A 885 2.08 45.87 11.52
N THR A 886 1.44 44.93 10.84
CA THR A 886 0.00 44.96 10.54
C THR A 886 -0.83 45.00 11.82
N LEU A 887 -0.48 44.20 12.84
CA LEU A 887 -1.12 44.25 14.18
C LEU A 887 -0.94 45.61 14.87
N LYS A 888 0.24 46.22 14.73
CA LYS A 888 0.57 47.52 15.32
C LYS A 888 -0.16 48.67 14.62
N LEU A 889 -0.15 48.68 13.29
CA LEU A 889 -0.75 49.70 12.44
C LEU A 889 -2.28 49.55 12.34
N LYS A 890 -2.82 48.38 12.67
CA LYS A 890 -4.25 48.04 12.60
C LYS A 890 -4.84 48.25 11.20
N SER A 891 -4.01 48.16 10.18
CA SER A 891 -4.40 48.27 8.78
C SER A 891 -3.41 47.53 7.88
N GLY A 892 -3.90 47.10 6.72
CA GLY A 892 -3.14 46.44 5.67
C GLY A 892 -4.01 46.19 4.44
N ASP A 893 -3.38 45.93 3.31
CA ASP A 893 -4.02 45.50 2.07
C ASP A 893 -4.24 43.97 2.03
N CYS A 894 -4.51 43.40 0.85
CA CYS A 894 -4.92 42.00 0.73
C CYS A 894 -3.83 41.02 1.17
N ASP A 895 -2.59 41.26 0.76
CA ASP A 895 -1.42 40.42 1.06
C ASP A 895 -0.91 40.63 2.49
N ASP A 896 -0.95 41.86 3.01
CA ASP A 896 -0.70 42.14 4.42
C ASP A 896 -1.64 41.35 5.35
N LEU A 897 -2.95 41.45 5.07
CA LEU A 897 -3.96 40.77 5.85
C LEU A 897 -3.87 39.25 5.68
N THR A 898 -3.62 38.76 4.47
CA THR A 898 -3.44 37.33 4.21
C THR A 898 -2.25 36.78 5.01
N ALA A 899 -1.11 37.47 5.00
CA ALA A 899 0.06 37.07 5.78
C ALA A 899 -0.24 37.08 7.29
N LEU A 900 -0.94 38.11 7.80
CA LEU A 900 -1.32 38.21 9.21
C LEU A 900 -2.26 37.07 9.64
N PHE A 901 -3.35 36.83 8.92
CA PHE A 901 -4.32 35.78 9.26
C PHE A 901 -3.69 34.39 9.18
N ALA A 902 -2.95 34.09 8.11
CA ALA A 902 -2.23 32.81 8.00
C ALA A 902 -1.27 32.60 9.17
N THR A 903 -0.57 33.66 9.56
CA THR A 903 0.36 33.64 10.69
C THR A 903 -0.34 33.32 12.01
N LEU A 904 -1.43 34.02 12.31
CA LEU A 904 -2.18 33.86 13.56
C LEU A 904 -2.86 32.49 13.65
N LEU A 905 -3.39 31.97 12.53
CA LEU A 905 -4.01 30.65 12.48
C LEU A 905 -2.98 29.53 12.62
N GLU A 906 -1.84 29.59 11.92
CA GLU A 906 -0.75 28.61 12.09
C GLU A 906 -0.15 28.64 13.51
N ALA A 907 -0.10 29.83 14.14
CA ALA A 907 0.29 29.96 15.55
C ALA A 907 -0.75 29.40 16.53
N SER A 908 -2.01 29.30 16.11
CA SER A 908 -3.16 28.89 16.93
C SER A 908 -3.59 27.44 16.73
N GLY A 909 -3.03 26.73 15.74
CA GLY A 909 -3.30 25.32 15.46
C GLY A 909 -3.83 25.03 14.05
N PRO A 910 -4.87 25.73 13.55
CA PRO A 910 -5.40 25.51 12.20
C PRO A 910 -4.34 25.69 11.11
N LYS A 911 -4.21 24.69 10.24
CA LYS A 911 -3.33 24.79 9.05
C LYS A 911 -3.96 25.71 8.03
N THR A 912 -3.14 26.37 7.22
CA THR A 912 -3.59 27.34 6.24
C THR A 912 -3.02 27.11 4.85
N ALA A 913 -3.76 27.58 3.85
CA ALA A 913 -3.36 27.59 2.45
C ALA A 913 -3.74 28.93 1.82
N LEU A 914 -2.85 29.46 1.00
CA LEU A 914 -3.09 30.66 0.21
C LEU A 914 -3.96 30.28 -1.00
N LEU A 915 -4.90 31.15 -1.31
CA LEU A 915 -5.75 31.09 -2.48
C LEU A 915 -5.32 32.19 -3.44
N ASP A 916 -4.54 31.81 -4.44
CA ASP A 916 -4.01 32.68 -5.50
C ASP A 916 -5.01 32.72 -6.66
N TYR A 917 -5.76 33.83 -6.75
CA TYR A 917 -6.71 34.10 -7.83
C TYR A 917 -6.13 35.09 -8.84
N PRO A 918 -6.70 35.17 -10.05
CA PRO A 918 -6.39 36.25 -10.97
C PRO A 918 -6.66 37.63 -10.32
N ALA A 919 -5.60 38.37 -10.01
CA ALA A 919 -5.63 39.72 -9.39
C ALA A 919 -6.17 39.82 -7.94
N HIS A 920 -6.37 38.69 -7.23
CA HIS A 920 -6.72 38.69 -5.80
C HIS A 920 -5.99 37.57 -5.04
N ILE A 921 -5.63 37.80 -3.78
CA ILE A 921 -5.06 36.78 -2.91
C ILE A 921 -5.87 36.71 -1.62
N SER A 922 -6.10 35.48 -1.15
CA SER A 922 -6.87 35.19 0.05
C SER A 922 -6.31 33.93 0.72
N LEU A 923 -7.01 33.38 1.72
CA LEU A 923 -6.63 32.14 2.37
C LEU A 923 -7.82 31.25 2.70
N MET A 924 -7.52 29.99 2.97
CA MET A 924 -8.41 29.06 3.64
C MET A 924 -7.70 28.35 4.77
N PHE A 925 -8.46 27.86 5.75
CA PHE A 925 -7.94 27.07 6.86
C PHE A 925 -8.55 25.66 6.91
N ASP A 926 -7.76 24.70 7.38
CA ASP A 926 -8.16 23.31 7.56
C ASP A 926 -9.01 23.16 8.83
N THR A 927 -10.22 22.64 8.67
CA THR A 927 -11.10 22.38 9.82
C THR A 927 -10.66 21.15 10.60
N GLY A 928 -9.75 20.33 10.06
CA GLY A 928 -9.30 19.07 10.66
C GLY A 928 -10.32 17.94 10.56
N SER A 929 -11.52 18.18 10.04
CA SER A 929 -12.55 17.16 9.86
C SER A 929 -12.71 16.75 8.40
N ALA A 930 -12.94 15.46 8.19
CA ALA A 930 -13.36 14.89 6.91
C ALA A 930 -14.89 14.78 6.78
N ASP A 931 -15.63 15.19 7.81
CA ASP A 931 -17.08 15.19 7.87
C ASP A 931 -17.58 16.64 7.98
N ALA A 932 -18.30 17.11 6.97
CA ALA A 932 -18.83 18.47 6.91
C ALA A 932 -19.72 18.80 8.13
N ARG A 933 -20.35 17.79 8.72
CA ARG A 933 -21.28 17.96 9.86
C ARG A 933 -20.56 18.33 11.14
N GLU A 934 -19.31 17.91 11.31
CA GLU A 934 -18.49 18.22 12.48
C GLU A 934 -17.99 19.67 12.44
N VAL A 935 -17.84 20.27 11.26
CA VAL A 935 -17.29 21.63 11.10
C VAL A 935 -18.16 22.70 11.75
N GLY A 936 -19.49 22.52 11.67
CA GLY A 936 -20.46 23.48 12.20
C GLY A 936 -20.83 24.61 11.24
N ILE A 937 -20.31 24.59 10.02
CA ILE A 937 -20.66 25.48 8.90
C ILE A 937 -21.38 24.65 7.83
N PRO A 938 -22.46 25.15 7.19
CA PRO A 938 -23.12 24.44 6.09
C PRO A 938 -22.16 24.00 4.99
N GLU A 939 -22.33 22.76 4.50
CA GLU A 939 -21.41 22.12 3.55
C GLU A 939 -21.20 22.94 2.28
N GLU A 940 -22.22 23.67 1.82
CA GLU A 940 -22.11 24.55 0.67
C GLU A 940 -21.01 25.61 0.82
N TYR A 941 -20.69 26.05 2.03
CA TYR A 941 -19.61 27.02 2.29
C TYR A 941 -18.25 26.40 2.56
N LEU A 942 -18.14 25.07 2.47
CA LEU A 942 -16.89 24.34 2.69
C LEU A 942 -16.20 24.00 1.36
N ILE A 943 -14.88 23.99 1.38
CA ILE A 943 -14.02 23.60 0.27
C ILE A 943 -13.39 22.26 0.62
N LYS A 944 -13.65 21.22 -0.18
CA LYS A 944 -13.05 19.90 0.05
C LYS A 944 -11.62 19.87 -0.52
N TYR A 945 -10.62 19.72 0.34
CA TYR A 945 -9.20 19.73 -0.06
C TYR A 945 -8.37 18.73 0.77
N LYS A 946 -7.54 17.91 0.11
CA LYS A 946 -6.69 16.84 0.69
C LYS A 946 -7.35 16.02 1.83
N ASN A 947 -8.58 15.54 1.61
CA ASN A 947 -9.36 14.66 2.50
C ASN A 947 -9.93 15.30 3.78
N THR A 948 -9.86 16.62 3.94
CA THR A 948 -10.59 17.37 4.97
C THR A 948 -11.44 18.47 4.32
N PHE A 949 -12.36 19.04 5.10
CA PHE A 949 -13.07 20.26 4.73
C PHE A 949 -12.27 21.48 5.18
N TRP A 950 -12.17 22.46 4.30
CA TRP A 950 -11.49 23.73 4.52
C TRP A 950 -12.51 24.86 4.42
N VAL A 951 -12.23 25.95 5.12
CA VAL A 951 -13.08 27.14 5.11
C VAL A 951 -12.27 28.29 4.52
N GLY A 952 -12.74 28.82 3.39
CA GLY A 952 -12.20 30.04 2.80
C GLY A 952 -12.56 31.27 3.64
N LEU A 953 -11.66 32.25 3.67
CA LEU A 953 -11.83 33.46 4.48
C LEU A 953 -11.46 34.70 3.67
N GLU A 954 -12.45 35.54 3.35
CA GLU A 954 -12.21 36.81 2.67
C GLU A 954 -11.65 37.84 3.66
N VAL A 955 -10.32 37.90 3.76
CA VAL A 955 -9.62 38.71 4.77
C VAL A 955 -9.87 40.21 4.65
N THR A 956 -10.21 40.71 3.45
CA THR A 956 -10.56 42.13 3.24
C THR A 956 -11.83 42.55 3.96
N MET A 957 -12.66 41.59 4.38
CA MET A 957 -13.87 41.82 5.15
C MET A 957 -13.63 41.86 6.66
N VAL A 958 -12.39 41.94 7.13
CA VAL A 958 -12.09 41.99 8.57
C VAL A 958 -12.88 43.11 9.27
N GLY A 959 -13.41 42.79 10.46
CA GLY A 959 -14.31 43.66 11.22
C GLY A 959 -15.79 43.55 10.81
N LYS A 960 -16.11 42.89 9.68
CA LYS A 960 -17.46 42.45 9.33
C LYS A 960 -17.79 41.08 9.95
N ASP A 961 -19.02 40.64 9.75
CA ASP A 961 -19.50 39.35 10.21
C ASP A 961 -18.70 38.19 9.58
N PHE A 962 -18.26 37.25 10.42
CA PHE A 962 -17.45 36.10 10.00
C PHE A 962 -18.18 35.20 8.98
N TYR A 963 -19.48 34.99 9.16
CA TYR A 963 -20.27 34.15 8.25
C TYR A 963 -20.36 34.78 6.86
N ASP A 964 -20.51 36.11 6.78
CA ASP A 964 -20.49 36.82 5.49
C ASP A 964 -19.14 36.69 4.78
N ALA A 965 -18.01 36.78 5.51
CA ALA A 965 -16.68 36.59 4.95
C ALA A 965 -16.46 35.17 4.42
N VAL A 966 -16.90 34.15 5.17
CA VAL A 966 -16.85 32.74 4.75
C VAL A 966 -17.72 32.49 3.52
N LYS A 967 -18.95 33.03 3.52
CA LYS A 967 -19.88 32.91 2.41
C LYS A 967 -19.35 33.57 1.13
N HIS A 968 -18.77 34.76 1.26
CA HIS A 968 -18.16 35.47 0.13
C HIS A 968 -16.99 34.68 -0.44
N ALA A 969 -16.07 34.20 0.41
CA ALA A 969 -14.94 33.38 -0.01
C ALA A 969 -15.38 32.07 -0.70
N ALA A 970 -16.38 31.37 -0.16
CA ALA A 970 -16.90 30.14 -0.77
C ALA A 970 -17.53 30.40 -2.15
N SER A 971 -18.27 31.51 -2.30
CA SER A 971 -18.83 31.93 -3.58
C SER A 971 -17.72 32.28 -4.59
N PHE A 972 -16.72 33.06 -4.16
CA PHE A 972 -15.61 33.49 -5.00
C PHE A 972 -14.73 32.31 -5.43
N TYR A 973 -14.46 31.35 -4.53
CA TYR A 973 -13.79 30.09 -4.85
C TYR A 973 -14.55 29.30 -5.90
N ARG A 974 -15.87 29.09 -5.73
CA ARG A 974 -16.69 28.36 -6.72
C ARG A 974 -16.74 29.03 -8.09
N GLN A 975 -16.74 30.36 -8.15
CA GLN A 975 -16.71 31.11 -9.41
C GLN A 975 -15.37 30.99 -10.16
N ASN A 976 -14.27 30.77 -9.42
CA ASN A 976 -12.91 30.75 -9.96
C ASN A 976 -12.21 29.39 -9.75
N GLU A 977 -12.96 28.30 -9.51
CA GLU A 977 -12.40 26.99 -9.11
C GLU A 977 -11.37 26.44 -10.11
N LYS A 978 -11.51 26.79 -11.39
CA LYS A 978 -10.60 26.36 -12.46
C LYS A 978 -9.32 27.19 -12.56
N ASP A 979 -9.36 28.41 -12.03
CA ASP A 979 -8.30 29.41 -12.20
C ASP A 979 -7.54 29.68 -10.89
N VAL A 980 -8.09 29.29 -9.73
CA VAL A 980 -7.46 29.45 -8.42
C VAL A 980 -6.34 28.43 -8.22
N ARG A 981 -5.18 28.90 -7.76
CA ARG A 981 -4.09 28.06 -7.29
C ARG A 981 -4.11 27.98 -5.76
N VAL A 982 -4.14 26.76 -5.24
CA VAL A 982 -4.05 26.49 -3.80
C VAL A 982 -2.60 26.23 -3.41
N ILE A 983 -2.06 27.00 -2.47
CA ILE A 983 -0.68 26.90 -2.00
C ILE A 983 -0.69 26.68 -0.48
N GLU A 984 -0.42 25.45 -0.02
CA GLU A 984 -0.30 25.21 1.42
C GLU A 984 0.90 25.94 2.02
N VAL A 985 0.67 26.65 3.12
CA VAL A 985 1.68 27.49 3.76
C VAL A 985 2.88 26.66 4.23
N ARG A 986 2.61 25.47 4.79
CA ARG A 986 3.67 24.56 5.26
C ARG A 986 4.52 23.97 4.14
N ASP A 987 3.91 23.72 2.98
CA ASP A 987 4.63 23.28 1.78
C ASP A 987 5.47 24.44 1.22
N ALA A 988 4.91 25.66 1.19
CA ALA A 988 5.62 26.86 0.76
C ALA A 988 6.84 27.18 1.64
N TRP A 989 6.77 26.94 2.96
CA TRP A 989 7.91 27.10 3.86
C TRP A 989 9.10 26.19 3.56
N ALA A 990 8.91 25.07 2.84
CA ALA A 990 10.03 24.22 2.43
C ALA A 990 10.97 24.93 1.44
N GLU A 991 10.42 25.83 0.61
CA GLU A 991 11.16 26.66 -0.35
C GLU A 991 11.44 28.05 0.22
N PHE A 992 10.41 28.71 0.78
CA PHE A 992 10.45 30.08 1.30
C PHE A 992 10.26 30.09 2.82
N GLU A 993 11.32 29.70 3.54
CA GLU A 993 11.31 29.62 5.01
C GLU A 993 10.95 30.98 5.66
N PRO A 994 10.12 31.01 6.71
CA PRO A 994 9.68 32.25 7.31
C PRO A 994 10.83 32.98 8.01
N VAL A 995 10.83 34.31 7.95
CA VAL A 995 11.90 35.12 8.52
C VAL A 995 12.00 34.94 10.04
N THR A 996 13.20 35.11 10.59
CA THR A 996 13.42 35.09 12.04
C THR A 996 13.63 36.51 12.54
N LEU A 997 12.57 37.09 13.09
CA LEU A 997 12.58 38.44 13.65
C LEU A 997 13.02 38.42 15.12
N PRO A 998 13.70 39.47 15.62
CA PRO A 998 14.04 39.61 17.04
C PRO A 998 12.80 39.66 17.94
N GLU A 999 12.94 39.22 19.19
CA GLU A 999 11.87 39.34 20.19
C GLU A 999 11.37 40.79 20.31
N GLY A 1000 10.07 40.93 20.52
CA GLY A 1000 9.38 42.20 20.75
C GLY A 1000 8.05 41.98 21.47
N ASP A 1001 7.49 43.07 21.96
CA ASP A 1001 6.24 43.08 22.73
C ASP A 1001 5.05 43.54 21.88
N MET A 1002 3.84 43.16 22.32
CA MET A 1002 2.59 43.70 21.79
C MET A 1002 2.30 45.07 22.41
N ASP A 1003 1.98 46.05 21.57
CA ASP A 1003 1.65 47.42 22.01
C ASP A 1003 0.30 47.48 22.77
N SER A 1004 -0.71 46.73 22.33
CA SER A 1004 -2.03 46.67 22.98
C SER A 1004 -2.83 45.43 22.58
N TYR A 1005 -3.70 44.96 23.47
CA TYR A 1005 -4.64 43.86 23.23
C TYR A 1005 -6.10 44.37 23.15
N PRO A 1006 -7.01 43.62 22.50
CA PRO A 1006 -8.43 43.94 22.45
C PRO A 1006 -9.08 44.03 23.84
N ASP A 1007 -10.21 44.75 23.95
CA ASP A 1007 -11.03 44.69 25.15
C ASP A 1007 -11.65 43.30 25.28
N LYS A 1008 -11.30 42.60 26.37
CA LYS A 1008 -11.68 41.21 26.59
C LYS A 1008 -13.20 41.00 26.64
N ALA A 1009 -13.95 41.91 27.25
CA ALA A 1009 -15.39 41.76 27.42
C ALA A 1009 -16.12 41.95 26.09
N LYS A 1010 -15.71 42.97 25.32
CA LYS A 1010 -16.25 43.23 23.98
C LYS A 1010 -15.90 42.11 23.00
N PHE A 1011 -14.65 41.65 22.99
CA PHE A 1011 -14.22 40.49 22.21
C PHE A 1011 -15.09 39.25 22.46
N VAL A 1012 -15.27 38.86 23.73
CA VAL A 1012 -16.09 37.69 24.09
C VAL A 1012 -17.55 37.87 23.65
N ALA A 1013 -18.09 39.09 23.75
CA ALA A 1013 -19.44 39.39 23.27
C ALA A 1013 -19.56 39.21 21.75
N ARG A 1014 -18.59 39.73 20.98
CA ARG A 1014 -18.55 39.59 19.52
C ARG A 1014 -18.48 38.13 19.07
N VAL A 1015 -17.64 37.30 19.69
CA VAL A 1015 -17.57 35.86 19.35
C VAL A 1015 -18.91 35.17 19.57
N LYS A 1016 -19.59 35.46 20.69
CA LYS A 1016 -20.91 34.87 20.98
C LYS A 1016 -21.97 35.32 19.98
N GLU A 1017 -21.96 36.58 19.58
CA GLU A 1017 -22.87 37.13 18.58
C GLU A 1017 -22.65 36.47 17.21
N ALA A 1018 -21.39 36.38 16.75
CA ALA A 1018 -21.05 35.73 15.49
C ALA A 1018 -21.37 34.23 15.49
N ALA A 1019 -21.13 33.53 16.61
CA ALA A 1019 -21.53 32.13 16.77
C ALA A 1019 -23.06 31.97 16.70
N ALA A 1020 -23.84 32.84 17.34
CA ALA A 1020 -25.30 32.81 17.24
C ALA A 1020 -25.78 33.05 15.79
N GLY A 1021 -25.13 33.96 15.06
CA GLY A 1021 -25.37 34.19 13.63
C GLY A 1021 -25.14 32.92 12.78
N LEU A 1022 -24.00 32.26 12.99
CA LEU A 1022 -23.66 30.99 12.34
C LEU A 1022 -24.67 29.87 12.66
N GLN A 1023 -25.10 29.76 13.91
CA GLN A 1023 -26.09 28.77 14.33
C GLN A 1023 -27.42 28.98 13.60
N LYS A 1024 -27.85 30.24 13.43
CA LYS A 1024 -29.06 30.60 12.69
C LYS A 1024 -28.94 30.30 11.19
N ALA A 1025 -27.77 30.54 10.58
CA ALA A 1025 -27.52 30.17 9.20
C ALA A 1025 -27.55 28.65 9.00
N ARG A 1026 -26.93 27.91 9.93
CA ARG A 1026 -26.98 26.44 9.98
C ARG A 1026 -28.41 25.92 10.11
N TYR A 1027 -29.22 26.54 10.96
CA TYR A 1027 -30.64 26.24 11.10
C TYR A 1027 -31.39 26.36 9.78
N ALA A 1028 -31.25 27.50 9.08
CA ALA A 1028 -31.95 27.76 7.83
C ALA A 1028 -31.61 26.73 6.74
N TYR A 1029 -30.34 26.35 6.61
CA TYR A 1029 -29.87 25.35 5.67
C TYR A 1029 -30.52 23.98 5.92
N PHE A 1030 -30.41 23.46 7.15
CA PHE A 1030 -30.95 22.14 7.47
C PHE A 1030 -32.49 22.12 7.50
N LYS A 1031 -33.13 23.24 7.80
CA LYS A 1031 -34.60 23.38 7.68
C LYS A 1031 -35.05 23.20 6.23
N ASP A 1032 -34.36 23.81 5.26
CA ASP A 1032 -34.66 23.60 3.84
C ASP A 1032 -34.39 22.15 3.41
N TYR A 1033 -33.25 21.58 3.83
CA TYR A 1033 -32.88 20.19 3.51
C TYR A 1033 -33.91 19.17 4.02
N PHE A 1034 -34.19 19.15 5.33
CA PHE A 1034 -35.16 18.23 5.90
C PHE A 1034 -36.59 18.57 5.48
N GLY A 1035 -36.89 19.83 5.20
CA GLY A 1035 -38.17 20.25 4.62
C GLY A 1035 -38.43 19.59 3.25
N LYS A 1036 -37.42 19.49 2.39
CA LYS A 1036 -37.53 18.77 1.11
C LYS A 1036 -37.72 17.26 1.30
N VAL A 1037 -37.03 16.65 2.27
CA VAL A 1037 -37.21 15.23 2.60
C VAL A 1037 -38.64 14.97 3.07
N LEU A 1038 -39.15 15.80 3.99
CA LEU A 1038 -40.52 15.67 4.50
C LEU A 1038 -41.59 16.02 3.46
N ALA A 1039 -41.28 16.85 2.47
CA ALA A 1039 -42.18 17.07 1.34
C ALA A 1039 -42.32 15.82 0.45
N ALA A 1040 -41.25 15.02 0.32
CA ALA A 1040 -41.26 13.77 -0.44
C ALA A 1040 -41.79 12.57 0.38
N ASN A 1041 -41.46 12.53 1.67
CA ASN A 1041 -41.90 11.51 2.62
C ASN A 1041 -42.24 12.18 3.97
N PRO A 1042 -43.49 12.60 4.19
CA PRO A 1042 -43.90 13.27 5.42
C PRO A 1042 -43.68 12.46 6.70
N ASP A 1043 -43.53 11.14 6.54
CA ASP A 1043 -43.47 10.16 7.60
C ASP A 1043 -42.04 9.70 7.93
N ASP A 1044 -41.04 10.34 7.33
CA ASP A 1044 -39.64 10.04 7.56
C ASP A 1044 -39.26 10.35 9.02
N VAL A 1045 -39.01 9.30 9.81
CA VAL A 1045 -38.78 9.38 11.26
C VAL A 1045 -37.55 10.24 11.57
N ASP A 1046 -36.46 10.02 10.83
CA ASP A 1046 -35.19 10.72 11.06
C ASP A 1046 -35.27 12.19 10.66
N ALA A 1047 -35.90 12.51 9.53
CA ALA A 1047 -36.11 13.90 9.14
C ALA A 1047 -36.99 14.65 10.15
N ASN A 1048 -38.02 14.00 10.70
CA ASN A 1048 -38.86 14.58 11.76
C ASN A 1048 -38.08 14.74 13.09
N ILE A 1049 -37.30 13.75 13.54
CA ILE A 1049 -36.47 13.87 14.76
C ILE A 1049 -35.44 15.00 14.60
N ASN A 1050 -34.69 14.99 13.49
CA ASN A 1050 -33.62 15.96 13.27
C ASN A 1050 -34.15 17.38 13.09
N LEU A 1051 -35.24 17.56 12.32
CA LEU A 1051 -35.86 18.87 12.17
C LEU A 1051 -36.52 19.34 13.47
N GLY A 1052 -37.10 18.43 14.26
CA GLY A 1052 -37.60 18.72 15.60
C GLY A 1052 -36.52 19.22 16.54
N MET A 1053 -35.38 18.52 16.63
CA MET A 1053 -34.25 18.90 17.48
C MET A 1053 -33.66 20.25 17.06
N LEU A 1054 -33.46 20.42 15.75
CA LEU A 1054 -32.92 21.64 15.16
C LEU A 1054 -33.84 22.85 15.41
N THR A 1055 -35.15 22.64 15.28
CA THR A 1055 -36.19 23.66 15.54
C THR A 1055 -36.27 24.00 17.02
N ALA A 1056 -36.09 23.01 17.91
CA ALA A 1056 -36.00 23.24 19.35
C ALA A 1056 -34.76 24.07 19.73
N GLN A 1057 -33.61 23.78 19.13
CA GLN A 1057 -32.37 24.53 19.32
C GLN A 1057 -32.47 25.98 18.83
N ASN A 1058 -33.30 26.26 17.83
CA ASN A 1058 -33.59 27.62 17.36
C ASN A 1058 -34.64 28.36 18.21
N GLY A 1059 -35.10 27.77 19.31
CA GLY A 1059 -36.10 28.37 20.21
C GLY A 1059 -37.56 28.22 19.75
N GLU A 1060 -37.82 27.52 18.65
CA GLU A 1060 -39.17 27.30 18.09
C GLU A 1060 -39.83 26.05 18.72
N THR A 1061 -40.03 26.07 20.04
CA THR A 1061 -40.45 24.87 20.80
C THR A 1061 -41.76 24.24 20.34
N ASP A 1062 -42.76 25.05 19.98
CA ASP A 1062 -44.07 24.54 19.56
C ASP A 1062 -44.00 23.85 18.19
N GLU A 1063 -43.16 24.35 17.29
CA GLU A 1063 -42.94 23.76 15.97
C GLU A 1063 -42.13 22.46 16.08
N ALA A 1064 -41.09 22.46 16.93
CA ALA A 1064 -40.33 21.26 17.26
C ALA A 1064 -41.22 20.12 17.79
N GLN A 1065 -42.20 20.47 18.63
CA GLN A 1065 -43.12 19.50 19.20
C GLN A 1065 -44.00 18.84 18.14
N LYS A 1066 -44.33 19.53 17.03
CA LYS A 1066 -45.11 18.93 15.93
C LYS A 1066 -44.35 17.80 15.27
N TYR A 1067 -43.06 17.97 14.98
CA TYR A 1067 -42.24 16.94 14.35
C TYR A 1067 -42.07 15.72 15.25
N PHE A 1068 -41.78 15.90 16.54
CA PHE A 1068 -41.69 14.77 17.47
C PHE A 1068 -43.03 14.05 17.66
N LYS A 1069 -44.15 14.79 17.71
CA LYS A 1069 -45.49 14.20 17.78
C LYS A 1069 -45.88 13.46 16.50
N ALA A 1070 -45.41 13.90 15.33
CA ALA A 1070 -45.61 13.18 14.08
C ALA A 1070 -44.96 11.78 14.12
N VAL A 1071 -43.74 11.68 14.70
CA VAL A 1071 -43.10 10.38 14.96
C VAL A 1071 -43.92 9.55 15.95
N LEU A 1072 -44.28 10.12 17.11
CA LEU A 1072 -45.01 9.40 18.16
C LEU A 1072 -46.43 8.94 17.75
N ALA A 1073 -47.05 9.61 16.78
CA ALA A 1073 -48.34 9.19 16.23
C ALA A 1073 -48.26 7.84 15.51
N LYS A 1074 -47.07 7.48 15.00
CA LYS A 1074 -46.81 6.22 14.29
C LYS A 1074 -46.05 5.22 15.14
N GLU A 1075 -45.10 5.72 15.92
CA GLU A 1075 -44.24 4.94 16.80
C GLU A 1075 -44.39 5.44 18.24
N PRO A 1076 -45.45 5.01 18.97
CA PRO A 1076 -45.74 5.51 20.32
C PRO A 1076 -44.63 5.25 21.35
N PHE A 1077 -43.73 4.31 21.06
CA PHE A 1077 -42.61 3.91 21.92
C PHE A 1077 -41.25 4.30 21.33
N ASN A 1078 -41.18 5.29 20.43
CA ASN A 1078 -39.89 5.78 19.94
C ASN A 1078 -39.17 6.56 21.05
N ALA A 1079 -38.11 5.98 21.61
CA ALA A 1079 -37.39 6.51 22.77
C ALA A 1079 -36.80 7.91 22.50
N ALA A 1080 -36.25 8.15 21.30
CA ALA A 1080 -35.67 9.44 20.91
C ALA A 1080 -36.74 10.55 20.82
N ALA A 1081 -37.90 10.27 20.21
CA ALA A 1081 -39.01 11.21 20.16
C ALA A 1081 -39.57 11.51 21.56
N LEU A 1082 -39.77 10.48 22.40
CA LEU A 1082 -40.24 10.64 23.78
C LEU A 1082 -39.24 11.45 24.62
N ASN A 1083 -37.95 11.14 24.55
CA ASN A 1083 -36.90 11.86 25.26
C ASN A 1083 -36.86 13.33 24.82
N ASN A 1084 -36.94 13.60 23.52
CA ASN A 1084 -36.93 14.96 23.01
C ASN A 1084 -38.20 15.76 23.38
N VAL A 1085 -39.39 15.17 23.39
CA VAL A 1085 -40.60 15.83 23.94
C VAL A 1085 -40.45 16.08 25.44
N GLY A 1086 -39.80 15.17 26.16
CA GLY A 1086 -39.39 15.37 27.55
C GLY A 1086 -38.48 16.58 27.71
N ASN A 1087 -37.46 16.73 26.84
CA ASN A 1087 -36.55 17.89 26.81
C ASN A 1087 -37.28 19.21 26.57
N LEU A 1088 -38.23 19.26 25.63
CA LEU A 1088 -39.05 20.46 25.40
C LEU A 1088 -39.88 20.82 26.63
N SER A 1089 -40.50 19.82 27.25
CA SER A 1089 -41.33 19.99 28.45
C SER A 1089 -40.48 20.46 29.64
N TYR A 1090 -39.28 19.90 29.81
CA TYR A 1090 -38.31 20.30 30.83
C TYR A 1090 -37.89 21.76 30.65
N GLY A 1091 -37.53 22.16 29.43
CA GLY A 1091 -37.15 23.54 29.10
C GLY A 1091 -38.26 24.56 29.36
N GLN A 1092 -39.52 24.17 29.17
CA GLN A 1092 -40.70 24.98 29.49
C GLN A 1092 -41.14 24.89 30.97
N LYS A 1093 -40.33 24.27 31.83
CA LYS A 1093 -40.58 24.07 33.28
C LYS A 1093 -41.82 23.22 33.58
N ARG A 1094 -42.28 22.40 32.62
CA ARG A 1094 -43.37 21.42 32.79
C ARG A 1094 -42.80 20.10 33.29
N TYR A 1095 -42.27 20.09 34.51
CA TYR A 1095 -41.43 19.00 35.01
C TYR A 1095 -42.18 17.66 35.20
N ASP A 1096 -43.44 17.68 35.61
CA ASP A 1096 -44.24 16.44 35.75
C ASP A 1096 -44.48 15.77 34.38
N GLU A 1097 -44.75 16.58 33.35
CA GLU A 1097 -44.91 16.12 31.97
C GLU A 1097 -43.58 15.61 31.41
N ALA A 1098 -42.49 16.35 31.63
CA ALA A 1098 -41.14 15.93 31.24
C ALA A 1098 -40.76 14.59 31.88
N LYS A 1099 -41.03 14.41 33.19
CA LYS A 1099 -40.77 13.17 33.91
C LYS A 1099 -41.54 12.00 33.30
N LYS A 1100 -42.82 12.20 32.94
CA LYS A 1100 -43.62 11.16 32.27
C LYS A 1100 -42.99 10.74 30.95
N TYR A 1101 -42.63 11.69 30.09
CA TYR A 1101 -42.02 11.42 28.79
C TYR A 1101 -40.65 10.76 28.91
N TYR A 1102 -39.78 11.22 29.82
CA TYR A 1102 -38.49 10.56 30.07
C TYR A 1102 -38.66 9.16 30.64
N PHE A 1103 -39.68 8.93 31.47
CA PHE A 1103 -39.94 7.61 32.03
C PHE A 1103 -40.47 6.65 30.95
N ASP A 1104 -41.33 7.12 30.05
CA ASP A 1104 -41.78 6.34 28.91
C ASP A 1104 -40.63 6.12 27.90
N ALA A 1105 -39.74 7.09 27.71
CA ALA A 1105 -38.50 6.94 26.94
C ALA A 1105 -37.56 5.90 27.56
N ALA A 1106 -37.39 5.89 28.89
CA ALA A 1106 -36.56 4.92 29.60
C ALA A 1106 -37.19 3.51 29.64
N LYS A 1107 -38.51 3.38 29.44
CA LYS A 1107 -39.14 2.08 29.21
C LYS A 1107 -38.90 1.58 27.79
N ALA A 1108 -38.96 2.49 26.82
CA ALA A 1108 -38.71 2.18 25.42
C ALA A 1108 -37.23 1.82 25.19
N ASP A 1109 -36.31 2.54 25.82
CA ASP A 1109 -34.89 2.23 25.84
C ASP A 1109 -34.31 2.34 27.27
N PRO A 1110 -34.27 1.22 28.02
CA PRO A 1110 -33.77 1.21 29.39
C PRO A 1110 -32.24 1.21 29.49
N TYR A 1111 -31.51 1.20 28.37
CA TYR A 1111 -30.05 1.15 28.33
C TYR A 1111 -29.41 2.45 27.84
N ASP A 1112 -30.20 3.49 27.60
CA ASP A 1112 -29.69 4.84 27.32
C ASP A 1112 -29.40 5.60 28.63
N ALA A 1113 -28.11 5.77 28.93
CA ALA A 1113 -27.66 6.47 30.14
C ALA A 1113 -28.09 7.94 30.19
N GLU A 1114 -28.25 8.62 29.04
CA GLU A 1114 -28.66 10.02 28.98
C GLU A 1114 -30.13 10.19 29.35
N ILE A 1115 -31.00 9.25 28.97
CA ILE A 1115 -32.41 9.27 29.37
C ILE A 1115 -32.54 9.11 30.89
N TRP A 1116 -31.76 8.21 31.50
CA TRP A 1116 -31.71 8.08 32.97
C TRP A 1116 -31.13 9.32 33.64
N LEU A 1117 -30.15 9.97 33.02
CA LEU A 1117 -29.61 11.23 33.53
C LEU A 1117 -30.65 12.36 33.42
N ASN A 1118 -31.47 12.39 32.38
CA ASN A 1118 -32.60 13.31 32.26
C ASN A 1118 -33.68 13.05 33.31
N LEU A 1119 -33.96 11.78 33.64
CA LEU A 1119 -34.81 11.40 34.77
C LEU A 1119 -34.24 11.88 36.13
N ALA A 1120 -32.92 11.84 36.31
CA ALA A 1120 -32.27 12.40 37.49
C ALA A 1120 -32.43 13.94 37.52
N ARG A 1121 -32.15 14.62 36.39
CA ARG A 1121 -32.27 16.08 36.26
C ARG A 1121 -33.68 16.60 36.53
N VAL A 1122 -34.72 15.91 36.04
CA VAL A 1122 -36.12 16.30 36.31
C VAL A 1122 -36.54 15.96 37.73
N SER A 1123 -36.02 14.89 38.31
CA SER A 1123 -36.32 14.54 39.70
C SER A 1123 -35.67 15.51 40.68
N ASP A 1124 -34.51 16.08 40.33
CA ASP A 1124 -33.86 17.15 41.09
C ASP A 1124 -34.74 18.42 41.11
N LYS A 1125 -35.25 18.83 39.94
CA LYS A 1125 -36.20 19.95 39.84
C LYS A 1125 -37.53 19.72 40.55
N LEU A 1126 -37.92 18.46 40.76
CA LEU A 1126 -39.11 18.05 41.52
C LEU A 1126 -38.80 17.77 43.00
N GLU A 1127 -37.58 18.04 43.46
CA GLU A 1127 -37.10 17.83 44.83
C GLU A 1127 -37.22 16.37 45.33
N LYS A 1128 -37.18 15.39 44.42
CA LYS A 1128 -37.25 13.95 44.72
C LYS A 1128 -35.87 13.32 44.84
N LYS A 1129 -35.18 13.59 45.95
CA LYS A 1129 -33.77 13.18 46.17
C LYS A 1129 -33.49 11.69 46.00
N ASP A 1130 -34.40 10.82 46.45
CA ASP A 1130 -34.24 9.36 46.28
C ASP A 1130 -34.28 8.94 44.81
N ASP A 1131 -35.15 9.57 44.02
CA ASP A 1131 -35.25 9.34 42.57
C ASP A 1131 -33.99 9.85 41.85
N VAL A 1132 -33.47 11.03 42.25
CA VAL A 1132 -32.20 11.58 41.68
C VAL A 1132 -31.07 10.57 41.87
N LYS A 1133 -30.92 10.06 43.09
CA LYS A 1133 -29.91 9.05 43.42
C LYS A 1133 -30.10 7.78 42.60
N ALA A 1134 -31.31 7.22 42.60
CA ALA A 1134 -31.60 5.98 41.90
C ALA A 1134 -31.33 6.10 40.39
N PHE A 1135 -31.73 7.21 39.76
CA PHE A 1135 -31.55 7.41 38.33
C PHE A 1135 -30.10 7.78 37.97
N ALA A 1136 -29.41 8.61 38.76
CA ALA A 1136 -28.00 8.95 38.53
C ALA A 1136 -27.07 7.75 38.70
N GLU A 1137 -27.28 6.92 39.74
CA GLU A 1137 -26.53 5.67 39.94
C GLU A 1137 -26.81 4.68 38.80
N ARG A 1138 -28.06 4.61 38.32
CA ARG A 1138 -28.42 3.77 37.18
C ARG A 1138 -27.76 4.24 35.88
N ALA A 1139 -27.77 5.55 35.60
CA ALA A 1139 -27.09 6.14 34.46
C ALA A 1139 -25.59 5.84 34.49
N ALA A 1140 -24.93 6.04 35.64
CA ALA A 1140 -23.50 5.75 35.83
C ALA A 1140 -23.14 4.26 35.73
N LYS A 1141 -24.10 3.37 36.04
CA LYS A 1141 -23.94 1.92 35.88
C LYS A 1141 -24.04 1.49 34.41
N ILE A 1142 -24.82 2.20 33.62
CA ILE A 1142 -24.99 1.96 32.19
C ILE A 1142 -23.81 2.54 31.42
N ASP A 1143 -23.48 3.82 31.68
CA ASP A 1143 -22.30 4.49 31.13
C ASP A 1143 -21.48 5.17 32.25
N PRO A 1144 -20.28 4.67 32.57
CA PRO A 1144 -19.40 5.30 33.56
C PRO A 1144 -18.99 6.75 33.23
N SER A 1145 -19.04 7.17 31.95
CA SER A 1145 -18.65 8.51 31.51
C SER A 1145 -19.54 9.61 32.12
N VAL A 1146 -20.83 9.31 32.31
CA VAL A 1146 -21.81 10.26 32.87
C VAL A 1146 -21.76 10.37 34.40
N LYS A 1147 -20.93 9.55 35.07
CA LYS A 1147 -20.83 9.52 36.53
C LYS A 1147 -20.49 10.89 37.12
N SER A 1148 -19.58 11.64 36.51
CA SER A 1148 -19.23 13.00 36.96
C SER A 1148 -20.45 13.92 37.00
N THR A 1149 -21.34 13.81 36.00
CA THR A 1149 -22.56 14.60 35.91
C THR A 1149 -23.61 14.14 36.91
N GLY A 1150 -23.75 12.82 37.11
CA GLY A 1150 -24.61 12.25 38.15
C GLY A 1150 -24.19 12.65 39.57
N ASP A 1151 -22.89 12.58 39.87
CA ASP A 1151 -22.32 12.97 41.16
C ASP A 1151 -22.52 14.46 41.45
N LYS A 1152 -22.54 15.32 40.41
CA LYS A 1152 -22.89 16.75 40.54
C LYS A 1152 -24.36 16.98 40.86
N LEU A 1153 -25.27 16.16 40.34
CA LEU A 1153 -26.71 16.25 40.64
C LEU A 1153 -27.05 15.74 42.05
N LEU A 1154 -26.20 14.89 42.61
CA LEU A 1154 -26.35 14.35 43.97
C LEU A 1154 -25.84 15.29 45.07
N LYS A 1155 -24.99 16.25 44.71
CA LYS A 1155 -24.46 17.29 45.61
C LYS A 1155 -25.36 18.51 45.59
#